data_AF-A0A1Z4RMK8-F1
#
_entry.id   AF-A0A1Z4RMK8-F1
#
_cell.length_a   1.000
_cell.length_b   1.000
_cell.length_c   1.000
_cell.angle_alpha   90.00
_cell.angle_beta   90.00
_cell.angle_gamma   90.00
#
_symmetry.space_group_name_H-M   'P 1'
#
loop_
_entity.id
_entity.type
_entity.pdbx_description
1 polymer ?
#
loop_
_entity_poly.entity_id
_entity_poly.type
_entity_poly.pdbx_seq_one_letter_code
_entity_poly.pdbx_strand_id
1 'polypeptide(L)'
;MANLILPKLKTGTDVRPPEKEGIWTSLESKSAFQNVASSLDYQASGETKSVSSVPTMWARPLSIEMALHNKSYPIRREMVAQWQGMLAAVALAEVRRFPLTAQLVDLNKLRQQNPFSRALYELLPNPVNVLYTLDGNNPWQEVYVFLWNNKPVGMTSPSTIVASSEEGNWAGLPWWNQETKCLESPLGGNHLNENEKALLWRWLENLSTSLHQSSYQGKPRAIDEISGLINEFRDKLGSYPNQALSLSTNPQFFGVSLNRGVLNGINYPAKAEAQPSNVKLIASSSLVGKVPDLLILDPDLAEAWGKSPQNIWIHQDQTLASLRLEDLKTGKTIWQNVRWIESKDLFLPELTFIDTEDALPGGYLPPENQPLIFNKKRITPLLPLNNILLEYFTPEDLIRRLNVTPLNSSEGAFIRIELDLPLSGSNNQPQNYRIYRDYLLKEENALSDGVPILEVWPHFQAQGWQEYYGFYYDAALGEETFQVSFPQAKEPHVFQQGRGNYQLTRLDQYPNHILCQSQTRQPYGLILLKTPPRIDLTGSWRVGIDFGTSFTNIYVNRRGTIEPLSLETLHHKVTEADIETRTPVLFEYFIPENFLPSEKPLPLSSILTTRGRTNCAEGKERVLFDGRIFNVGSDSFKNNVDWIEIDLKWDNFVPNRLFLEHLALHISAIAISKGIQEIQWCLSYPSAFSKGDLRRYARTWQDITDKLNASTGIKHICPEQDNLNYFRTESLAFAQYFADREEYNLVRSTCIDIGGGTSDISIWENNELIHQCSVRLAGRQLISQLFEVNIDFLCKSFQVDPGSWKGLKQERFYAQFDNLLRSRSEEWLRDKIKNFDKDSEFQGLVRLIALGTAGLYYYVGILLKVLHAEGKYSADEITPTYVGGNGSRLLNWLDNSGTFDRNSGINELFSYMLSRGSGFEDTEELTRLSQKPKDEVACGLVLNDTRLKGLTKKQRDPLIAGEVCQINGETIEYDSRLEWEDTIKDFKIPELSQLFTFVDEFNLGIQELELEDIKPMPQHQRGKGLNAEYKAKLYRDTKRELDAMLLKEFKKGDAEDIRLDAPFILSLKALLKVLAMEWADK
;
A
#
# COMPACT_ATOMS: atom_id res chain seq x y z
N MET A 1 -39.30 89.62 -8.10
CA MET A 1 -37.90 90.10 -8.15
C MET A 1 -37.25 89.44 -9.35
N ALA A 2 -36.68 90.23 -10.26
CA ALA A 2 -36.11 89.74 -11.51
C ALA A 2 -34.85 88.91 -11.22
N ASN A 3 -34.87 87.64 -11.60
CA ASN A 3 -33.69 86.78 -11.57
C ASN A 3 -32.76 87.23 -12.70
N LEU A 4 -31.61 87.81 -12.34
CA LEU A 4 -30.54 88.12 -13.29
C LEU A 4 -29.98 86.81 -13.87
N ILE A 5 -30.09 86.66 -15.20
CA ILE A 5 -29.58 85.51 -15.98
C ILE A 5 -28.05 85.63 -16.22
N LEU A 6 -27.43 86.71 -15.77
CA LEU A 6 -25.99 86.98 -15.98
C LEU A 6 -25.18 86.81 -14.68
N PRO A 7 -23.98 86.20 -14.74
CA PRO A 7 -23.10 86.06 -13.58
C PRO A 7 -22.74 87.44 -12.99
N LYS A 8 -22.58 87.53 -11.66
CA LYS A 8 -22.15 88.76 -11.00
C LYS A 8 -20.68 89.05 -11.32
N LEU A 9 -20.17 90.24 -11.02
CA LEU A 9 -18.73 90.48 -11.07
C LEU A 9 -18.09 90.03 -9.74
N LYS A 10 -16.88 89.46 -9.79
CA LYS A 10 -16.05 89.14 -8.62
C LYS A 10 -15.77 90.42 -7.81
N THR A 11 -15.52 90.29 -6.52
CA THR A 11 -15.10 91.43 -5.69
C THR A 11 -13.68 91.89 -6.05
N GLY A 12 -13.52 93.16 -6.46
CA GLY A 12 -12.21 93.77 -6.80
C GLY A 12 -11.82 93.74 -8.27
N THR A 13 -12.77 93.68 -9.20
CA THR A 13 -12.51 93.58 -10.65
C THR A 13 -12.16 94.90 -11.32
N ASP A 14 -11.36 94.83 -12.39
CA ASP A 14 -11.01 95.99 -13.24
C ASP A 14 -12.18 96.46 -14.13
N VAL A 15 -13.27 95.70 -14.20
CA VAL A 15 -14.50 96.09 -14.91
C VAL A 15 -15.42 96.83 -13.95
N ARG A 16 -15.67 98.11 -14.24
CA ARG A 16 -16.65 98.92 -13.51
C ARG A 16 -18.01 98.85 -14.19
N PRO A 17 -19.12 98.60 -13.46
CA PRO A 17 -20.45 98.72 -14.03
C PRO A 17 -20.71 100.18 -14.47
N PRO A 18 -21.47 100.40 -15.56
CA PRO A 18 -21.83 101.75 -15.98
C PRO A 18 -22.64 102.46 -14.89
N GLU A 19 -22.44 103.78 -14.76
CA GLU A 19 -23.09 104.61 -13.72
C GLU A 19 -24.63 104.66 -13.84
N LYS A 20 -25.18 104.31 -15.02
CA LYS A 20 -26.62 104.27 -15.30
C LYS A 20 -26.98 103.21 -16.35
N GLU A 21 -28.15 102.59 -16.18
CA GLU A 21 -28.70 101.62 -17.13
C GLU A 21 -28.96 102.27 -18.50
N GLY A 22 -28.65 101.57 -19.59
CA GLY A 22 -28.89 102.02 -20.97
C GLY A 22 -27.79 102.88 -21.60
N ILE A 23 -26.66 103.12 -20.92
CA ILE A 23 -25.53 103.91 -21.45
C ILE A 23 -24.49 103.00 -22.10
N TRP A 24 -24.21 103.23 -23.39
CA TRP A 24 -23.11 102.57 -24.10
C TRP A 24 -21.79 103.27 -23.76
N THR A 25 -20.83 102.52 -23.21
CA THR A 25 -19.49 103.03 -22.89
C THR A 25 -18.46 102.37 -23.80
N SER A 26 -17.66 103.18 -24.49
CA SER A 26 -16.52 102.71 -25.28
C SER A 26 -15.40 102.22 -24.35
N LEU A 27 -14.97 100.96 -24.52
CA LEU A 27 -13.79 100.41 -23.84
C LEU A 27 -12.64 100.32 -24.85
N GLU A 28 -11.70 101.26 -24.84
CA GLU A 28 -10.64 101.38 -25.86
C GLU A 28 -9.46 100.39 -25.73
N SER A 29 -9.55 99.34 -24.89
CA SER A 29 -8.44 98.38 -24.73
C SER A 29 -8.70 97.04 -25.43
N LYS A 30 -7.68 96.50 -26.10
CA LYS A 30 -7.68 95.14 -26.68
C LYS A 30 -7.96 94.03 -25.64
N SER A 31 -7.88 94.33 -24.34
CA SER A 31 -8.13 93.42 -23.23
C SER A 31 -9.54 93.51 -22.65
N ALA A 32 -10.44 94.36 -23.19
CA ALA A 32 -11.77 94.60 -22.61
C ALA A 32 -12.60 93.32 -22.40
N PHE A 33 -12.67 92.45 -23.41
CA PHE A 33 -13.37 91.16 -23.30
C PHE A 33 -12.69 90.20 -22.33
N GLN A 34 -11.35 90.23 -22.26
CA GLN A 34 -10.57 89.39 -21.36
C GLN A 34 -10.79 89.81 -19.90
N ASN A 35 -10.86 91.11 -19.65
CA ASN A 35 -11.17 91.69 -18.35
C ASN A 35 -12.62 91.38 -17.93
N VAL A 36 -13.60 91.43 -18.84
CA VAL A 36 -14.97 91.00 -18.55
C VAL A 36 -15.01 89.51 -18.22
N ALA A 37 -14.39 88.66 -19.05
CA ALA A 37 -14.37 87.22 -18.83
C ALA A 37 -13.68 86.81 -17.52
N SER A 38 -12.56 87.44 -17.15
CA SER A 38 -11.87 87.16 -15.88
C SER A 38 -12.62 87.68 -14.65
N SER A 39 -13.51 88.65 -14.84
CA SER A 39 -14.23 89.35 -13.79
C SER A 39 -15.58 88.75 -13.43
N LEU A 40 -16.11 87.78 -14.19
CA LEU A 40 -17.41 87.15 -13.89
C LEU A 40 -17.30 86.09 -12.77
N ASP A 41 -18.26 86.14 -11.84
CA ASP A 41 -18.48 85.24 -10.70
C ASP A 41 -19.65 84.29 -11.01
N TYR A 42 -19.33 83.01 -11.20
CA TYR A 42 -20.21 81.99 -11.76
C TYR A 42 -20.95 81.15 -10.71
N GLN A 43 -21.06 81.60 -9.46
CA GLN A 43 -21.88 80.89 -8.47
C GLN A 43 -23.39 81.07 -8.74
N ALA A 44 -24.00 80.13 -9.47
CA ALA A 44 -25.45 79.95 -9.54
C ALA A 44 -25.91 79.01 -8.41
N SER A 45 -26.95 79.41 -7.69
CA SER A 45 -27.62 78.59 -6.66
C SER A 45 -28.63 77.65 -7.32
N GLY A 46 -28.30 76.36 -7.45
CA GLY A 46 -29.25 75.30 -7.83
C GLY A 46 -28.67 74.29 -8.84
N GLU A 47 -28.58 73.03 -8.41
CA GLU A 47 -28.30 71.81 -9.19
C GLU A 47 -27.11 71.84 -10.18
N THR A 48 -25.92 71.51 -9.68
CA THR A 48 -24.72 71.23 -10.48
C THR A 48 -24.71 69.80 -11.03
N LYS A 49 -25.41 69.57 -12.14
CA LYS A 49 -25.10 68.46 -13.07
C LYS A 49 -24.66 69.04 -14.42
N SER A 50 -23.36 68.96 -14.68
CA SER A 50 -22.66 69.39 -15.90
C SER A 50 -22.55 70.92 -16.10
N VAL A 51 -21.31 71.41 -16.16
CA VAL A 51 -21.00 72.70 -16.79
C VAL A 51 -20.85 72.42 -18.28
N SER A 52 -21.93 72.60 -19.05
CA SER A 52 -22.01 72.27 -20.48
C SER A 52 -21.65 73.46 -21.38
N SER A 53 -20.56 74.18 -21.08
CA SER A 53 -20.31 75.51 -21.69
C SER A 53 -18.97 75.69 -22.41
N VAL A 54 -18.20 74.63 -22.64
CA VAL A 54 -17.06 74.70 -23.56
C VAL A 54 -17.41 73.91 -24.82
N PRO A 55 -17.79 74.55 -25.95
CA PRO A 55 -18.15 73.86 -27.18
C PRO A 55 -16.86 73.41 -27.90
N THR A 56 -16.12 72.52 -27.26
CA THR A 56 -14.89 71.94 -27.80
C THR A 56 -14.81 70.47 -27.44
N MET A 57 -14.27 69.66 -28.35
CA MET A 57 -14.00 68.25 -28.09
C MET A 57 -13.01 68.02 -26.94
N TRP A 58 -12.31 69.08 -26.50
CA TRP A 58 -11.41 69.11 -25.35
C TRP A 58 -12.06 69.62 -24.06
N ALA A 59 -13.39 69.72 -24.00
CA ALA A 59 -14.10 70.35 -22.87
C ALA A 59 -13.78 69.71 -21.52
N ARG A 60 -13.74 68.37 -21.46
CA ARG A 60 -13.50 67.63 -20.22
C ARG A 60 -12.10 67.86 -19.62
N PRO A 61 -10.98 67.63 -20.32
CA PRO A 61 -9.66 67.88 -19.76
C PRO A 61 -9.42 69.35 -19.44
N LEU A 62 -10.01 70.29 -20.20
CA LEU A 62 -9.92 71.72 -19.91
C LEU A 62 -10.75 72.11 -18.67
N SER A 63 -11.90 71.48 -18.47
CA SER A 63 -12.69 71.67 -17.24
C SER A 63 -11.93 71.17 -16.01
N ILE A 64 -11.20 70.06 -16.13
CA ILE A 64 -10.32 69.56 -15.08
C ILE A 64 -9.15 70.54 -14.88
N GLU A 65 -8.49 71.01 -15.93
CA GLU A 65 -7.44 72.04 -15.84
C GLU A 65 -7.94 73.28 -15.09
N MET A 66 -9.08 73.84 -15.49
CA MET A 66 -9.70 74.98 -14.80
C MET A 66 -9.97 74.68 -13.34
N ALA A 67 -10.53 73.50 -13.04
CA ALA A 67 -10.84 73.10 -11.68
C ALA A 67 -9.59 72.95 -10.81
N LEU A 68 -8.47 72.43 -11.36
CA LEU A 68 -7.23 72.22 -10.63
C LEU A 68 -6.42 73.53 -10.44
N HIS A 69 -6.42 74.44 -11.41
CA HIS A 69 -5.70 75.72 -11.32
C HIS A 69 -6.50 76.86 -10.67
N ASN A 70 -7.83 76.75 -10.56
CA ASN A 70 -8.67 77.78 -9.93
C ASN A 70 -9.32 77.27 -8.64
N LYS A 71 -8.86 77.79 -7.50
CA LYS A 71 -9.37 77.43 -6.16
C LYS A 71 -10.85 77.75 -5.95
N SER A 72 -11.42 78.70 -6.70
CA SER A 72 -12.81 79.13 -6.59
C SER A 72 -13.74 78.44 -7.62
N TYR A 73 -13.29 77.42 -8.33
CA TYR A 73 -14.10 76.75 -9.36
C TYR A 73 -15.26 75.95 -8.72
N PRO A 74 -16.53 76.08 -9.20
CA PRO A 74 -17.71 75.54 -8.51
C PRO A 74 -17.70 74.03 -8.21
N ILE A 75 -17.12 73.23 -9.11
CA ILE A 75 -17.05 71.76 -9.02
C ILE A 75 -15.61 71.27 -8.75
N ARG A 76 -14.79 72.13 -8.12
CA ARG A 76 -13.38 71.82 -7.84
C ARG A 76 -13.23 70.55 -7.00
N ARG A 77 -14.07 70.38 -5.96
CA ARG A 77 -13.95 69.27 -5.01
C ARG A 77 -14.12 67.93 -5.71
N GLU A 78 -15.13 67.82 -6.57
CA GLU A 78 -15.45 66.63 -7.36
C GLU A 78 -14.34 66.35 -8.38
N MET A 79 -13.84 67.38 -9.07
CA MET A 79 -12.76 67.21 -10.08
C MET A 79 -11.43 66.82 -9.45
N VAL A 80 -11.08 67.39 -8.28
CA VAL A 80 -9.88 66.99 -7.52
C VAL A 80 -10.02 65.54 -7.05
N ALA A 81 -11.19 65.13 -6.54
CA ALA A 81 -11.42 63.76 -6.09
C ALA A 81 -11.27 62.75 -7.25
N GLN A 82 -11.87 63.04 -8.41
CA GLN A 82 -11.75 62.20 -9.60
C GLN A 82 -10.30 62.12 -10.14
N TRP A 83 -9.59 63.24 -10.11
CA TRP A 83 -8.18 63.30 -10.49
C TRP A 83 -7.28 62.47 -9.55
N GLN A 84 -7.49 62.59 -8.24
CA GLN A 84 -6.81 61.75 -7.24
C GLN A 84 -7.15 60.25 -7.42
N GLY A 85 -8.42 59.93 -7.65
CA GLY A 85 -8.88 58.57 -7.91
C GLY A 85 -8.23 57.94 -9.14
N MET A 86 -8.08 58.70 -10.23
CA MET A 86 -7.40 58.23 -11.43
C MET A 86 -5.89 58.09 -11.22
N LEU A 87 -5.23 59.03 -10.54
CA LEU A 87 -3.81 58.91 -10.20
C LEU A 87 -3.52 57.67 -9.36
N ALA A 88 -4.34 57.39 -8.35
CA ALA A 88 -4.18 56.19 -7.53
C ALA A 88 -4.42 54.90 -8.31
N ALA A 89 -5.36 54.90 -9.28
CA ALA A 89 -5.60 53.75 -10.14
C ALA A 89 -4.39 53.46 -11.05
N VAL A 90 -3.73 54.51 -11.57
CA VAL A 90 -2.48 54.38 -12.34
C VAL A 90 -1.34 53.89 -11.45
N ALA A 91 -1.16 54.50 -10.28
CA ALA A 91 -0.08 54.19 -9.35
C ALA A 91 -0.16 52.75 -8.82
N LEU A 92 -1.35 52.27 -8.48
CA LEU A 92 -1.56 50.94 -7.89
C LEU A 92 -1.92 49.87 -8.93
N ALA A 93 -1.81 50.18 -10.24
CA ALA A 93 -2.23 49.29 -11.31
C ALA A 93 -1.56 47.92 -11.25
N GLU A 94 -0.28 47.84 -10.89
CA GLU A 94 0.44 46.57 -10.71
C GLU A 94 0.05 45.88 -9.40
N VAL A 95 0.11 46.58 -8.26
CA VAL A 95 -0.24 46.05 -6.92
C VAL A 95 -1.63 45.41 -6.91
N ARG A 96 -2.59 46.02 -7.59
CA ARG A 96 -3.98 45.57 -7.65
C ARG A 96 -4.32 44.77 -8.89
N ARG A 97 -3.37 44.64 -9.82
CA ARG A 97 -3.60 44.08 -11.17
C ARG A 97 -4.86 44.66 -11.81
N PHE A 98 -4.99 45.98 -11.82
CA PHE A 98 -6.12 46.62 -12.48
C PHE A 98 -6.08 46.34 -14.00
N PRO A 99 -7.23 46.13 -14.66
CA PRO A 99 -7.30 45.92 -16.11
C PRO A 99 -7.14 47.23 -16.88
N LEU A 100 -6.12 48.01 -16.51
CA LEU A 100 -5.82 49.34 -17.03
C LEU A 100 -4.73 49.23 -18.10
N THR A 101 -5.05 49.66 -19.31
CA THR A 101 -4.10 49.77 -20.43
C THR A 101 -4.16 51.17 -21.01
N ALA A 102 -3.26 51.51 -21.93
CA ALA A 102 -3.21 52.80 -22.60
C ALA A 102 -2.95 52.63 -24.10
N GLN A 103 -3.42 53.59 -24.89
CA GLN A 103 -3.14 53.70 -26.32
C GLN A 103 -2.68 55.11 -26.65
N LEU A 104 -1.60 55.23 -27.43
CA LEU A 104 -1.13 56.52 -27.92
C LEU A 104 -2.02 57.01 -29.07
N VAL A 105 -2.55 58.23 -28.91
CA VAL A 105 -3.26 58.97 -29.95
C VAL A 105 -2.36 60.11 -30.43
N ASP A 106 -1.76 59.94 -31.60
CA ASP A 106 -0.95 60.95 -32.30
C ASP A 106 -1.81 61.66 -33.35
N LEU A 107 -2.35 62.82 -32.99
CA LEU A 107 -3.28 63.57 -33.83
C LEU A 107 -2.60 64.15 -35.08
N ASN A 108 -1.29 64.40 -35.05
CA ASN A 108 -0.57 64.91 -36.21
C ASN A 108 -0.52 63.86 -37.34
N LYS A 109 -0.38 62.57 -36.97
CA LYS A 109 -0.48 61.45 -37.92
C LYS A 109 -1.93 61.15 -38.31
N LEU A 110 -2.85 61.17 -37.34
CA LEU A 110 -4.24 60.76 -37.56
C LEU A 110 -5.06 61.78 -38.36
N ARG A 111 -4.75 63.09 -38.31
CA ARG A 111 -5.54 64.17 -38.95
C ARG A 111 -5.80 63.99 -40.44
N GLN A 112 -5.00 63.18 -41.14
CA GLN A 112 -5.20 62.87 -42.56
C GLN A 112 -6.10 61.65 -42.82
N GLN A 113 -6.43 60.88 -41.78
CA GLN A 113 -7.10 59.58 -41.87
C GLN A 113 -8.62 59.66 -41.62
N ASN A 114 -9.08 60.57 -40.75
CA ASN A 114 -10.52 60.73 -40.45
C ASN A 114 -10.87 62.18 -40.05
N PRO A 115 -11.99 62.76 -40.55
CA PRO A 115 -12.48 64.10 -40.20
C PRO A 115 -12.53 64.42 -38.70
N PHE A 116 -12.85 63.45 -37.85
CA PHE A 116 -12.90 63.63 -36.39
C PHE A 116 -11.53 63.97 -35.79
N SER A 117 -10.50 63.22 -36.18
CA SER A 117 -9.12 63.47 -35.73
C SER A 117 -8.57 64.80 -36.27
N ARG A 118 -8.99 65.20 -37.48
CA ARG A 118 -8.67 66.52 -38.05
C ARG A 118 -9.27 67.64 -37.21
N ALA A 119 -10.54 67.52 -36.81
CA ALA A 119 -11.20 68.49 -35.95
C ALA A 119 -10.51 68.60 -34.57
N LEU A 120 -10.13 67.46 -33.97
CA LEU A 120 -9.35 67.44 -32.72
C LEU A 120 -8.01 68.17 -32.86
N TYR A 121 -7.32 67.97 -33.99
CA TYR A 121 -6.04 68.63 -34.28
C TYR A 121 -6.20 70.14 -34.55
N GLU A 122 -7.21 70.56 -35.31
CA GLU A 122 -7.46 71.97 -35.61
C GLU A 122 -7.92 72.74 -34.36
N LEU A 123 -8.54 72.06 -33.40
CA LEU A 123 -9.04 72.63 -32.13
C LEU A 123 -8.13 72.34 -30.93
N LEU A 124 -6.84 72.06 -31.15
CA LEU A 124 -5.90 71.78 -30.06
C LEU A 124 -5.89 72.92 -29.03
N PRO A 125 -5.92 72.61 -27.72
CA PRO A 125 -5.87 73.63 -26.70
C PRO A 125 -4.57 74.46 -26.75
N ASN A 126 -4.68 75.73 -26.35
CA ASN A 126 -3.51 76.58 -26.20
C ASN A 126 -2.66 76.08 -25.02
N PRO A 127 -1.33 75.91 -25.19
CA PRO A 127 -0.47 75.34 -24.17
C PRO A 127 -0.09 76.38 -23.09
N VAL A 128 -1.08 76.96 -22.40
CA VAL A 128 -0.88 78.04 -21.41
C VAL A 128 -0.46 77.47 -20.05
N ASN A 129 -1.05 76.35 -19.62
CA ASN A 129 -0.78 75.69 -18.34
C ASN A 129 -0.07 74.34 -18.51
N VAL A 130 0.78 74.18 -19.55
CA VAL A 130 1.43 72.89 -19.82
C VAL A 130 2.57 72.59 -18.87
N LEU A 131 2.67 71.32 -18.47
CA LEU A 131 3.70 70.76 -17.61
C LEU A 131 4.95 70.32 -18.38
N TYR A 132 4.85 70.18 -19.70
CA TYR A 132 5.96 69.86 -20.59
C TYR A 132 5.72 70.38 -22.01
N THR A 133 6.78 70.42 -22.81
CA THR A 133 6.72 70.67 -24.25
C THR A 133 7.22 69.45 -25.04
N LEU A 134 6.83 69.36 -26.31
CA LEU A 134 7.39 68.42 -27.29
C LEU A 134 8.12 69.25 -28.34
N ASP A 135 9.32 68.85 -28.79
CA ASP A 135 10.23 69.63 -29.65
C ASP A 135 9.53 70.43 -30.76
N GLY A 136 9.17 71.69 -30.46
CA GLY A 136 8.45 72.60 -31.38
C GLY A 136 6.96 72.31 -31.62
N ASN A 137 6.38 71.27 -31.02
CA ASN A 137 4.99 70.84 -31.21
C ASN A 137 4.11 71.15 -29.99
N ASN A 138 2.80 71.34 -30.24
CA ASN A 138 1.83 71.47 -29.17
C ASN A 138 1.71 70.12 -28.43
N PRO A 139 1.95 70.04 -27.11
CA PRO A 139 1.96 68.76 -26.38
C PRO A 139 0.59 68.05 -26.37
N TRP A 140 -0.51 68.76 -26.68
CA TRP A 140 -1.84 68.16 -26.85
C TRP A 140 -1.97 67.32 -28.13
N GLN A 141 -1.00 67.38 -29.06
CA GLN A 141 -1.00 66.55 -30.26
C GLN A 141 -0.83 65.06 -29.97
N GLU A 142 -0.15 64.71 -28.88
CA GLU A 142 0.15 63.35 -28.49
C GLU A 142 -0.36 63.09 -27.08
N VAL A 143 -1.49 62.39 -26.98
CA VAL A 143 -2.12 62.00 -25.71
C VAL A 143 -2.31 60.50 -25.64
N TYR A 144 -2.26 59.94 -24.44
CA TYR A 144 -2.54 58.53 -24.21
C TYR A 144 -3.95 58.39 -23.66
N VAL A 145 -4.77 57.56 -24.30
CA VAL A 145 -6.11 57.21 -23.81
C VAL A 145 -6.00 55.96 -22.95
N PHE A 146 -6.42 56.07 -21.69
CA PHE A 146 -6.49 54.95 -20.76
C PHE A 146 -7.78 54.14 -20.98
N LEU A 147 -7.63 52.83 -20.99
CA LEU A 147 -8.70 51.87 -21.17
C LEU A 147 -8.85 51.00 -19.92
N TRP A 148 -10.08 50.80 -19.45
CA TRP A 148 -10.43 49.82 -18.42
C TRP A 148 -11.23 48.70 -19.08
N ASN A 149 -10.75 47.45 -19.01
CA ASN A 149 -11.36 46.33 -19.75
C ASN A 149 -11.61 46.68 -21.24
N ASN A 150 -10.60 47.27 -21.90
CA ASN A 150 -10.63 47.73 -23.29
C ASN A 150 -11.66 48.85 -23.62
N LYS A 151 -12.23 49.53 -22.62
CA LYS A 151 -13.12 50.68 -22.81
C LYS A 151 -12.47 51.98 -22.32
N PRO A 152 -12.59 53.11 -23.04
CA PRO A 152 -11.94 54.36 -22.64
C PRO A 152 -12.52 54.91 -21.34
N VAL A 153 -11.65 55.23 -20.39
CA VAL A 153 -12.02 55.71 -19.05
C VAL A 153 -11.36 57.03 -18.66
N GLY A 154 -10.36 57.47 -19.41
CA GLY A 154 -9.69 58.74 -19.23
C GLY A 154 -8.53 58.88 -20.21
N MET A 155 -7.76 59.95 -20.07
CA MET A 155 -6.55 60.16 -20.87
C MET A 155 -5.48 60.92 -20.10
N THR A 156 -4.27 60.95 -20.63
CA THR A 156 -3.23 61.86 -20.16
C THR A 156 -3.55 63.29 -20.57
N SER A 157 -3.12 64.25 -19.76
CA SER A 157 -3.30 65.67 -19.99
C SER A 157 -1.96 66.40 -19.86
N PRO A 158 -1.52 67.14 -20.89
CA PRO A 158 -0.33 67.98 -20.80
C PRO A 158 -0.34 69.03 -19.69
N SER A 159 -1.51 69.41 -19.17
CA SER A 159 -1.64 70.40 -18.10
C SER A 159 -1.96 69.83 -16.73
N THR A 160 -2.50 68.60 -16.66
CA THR A 160 -2.95 67.99 -15.39
C THR A 160 -2.45 66.57 -15.15
N ILE A 161 -1.52 66.07 -15.98
CA ILE A 161 -1.01 64.68 -16.01
C ILE A 161 -2.07 63.68 -16.49
N VAL A 162 -3.22 63.62 -15.84
CA VAL A 162 -4.37 62.78 -16.20
C VAL A 162 -5.67 63.58 -16.19
N ALA A 163 -6.65 63.10 -16.95
CA ALA A 163 -8.01 63.62 -17.03
C ALA A 163 -9.00 62.45 -17.13
N SER A 164 -9.89 62.32 -16.15
CA SER A 164 -10.93 61.28 -16.16
C SER A 164 -12.02 61.60 -17.20
N SER A 165 -12.55 60.55 -17.83
CA SER A 165 -13.74 60.66 -18.69
C SER A 165 -14.99 60.86 -17.83
N GLU A 166 -15.96 61.62 -18.34
CA GLU A 166 -17.26 61.81 -17.68
C GLU A 166 -18.12 60.54 -17.74
N GLU A 167 -18.01 59.75 -18.81
CA GLU A 167 -18.71 58.48 -18.99
C GLU A 167 -17.82 57.24 -18.74
N GLY A 168 -16.62 57.45 -18.17
CA GLY A 168 -15.67 56.37 -17.94
C GLY A 168 -16.20 55.36 -16.92
N ASN A 169 -16.36 54.10 -17.32
CA ASN A 169 -16.81 53.04 -16.42
C ASN A 169 -15.63 52.31 -15.76
N TRP A 170 -15.42 52.56 -14.46
CA TRP A 170 -14.38 51.94 -13.63
C TRP A 170 -14.90 50.76 -12.80
N ALA A 171 -15.88 50.00 -13.30
CA ALA A 171 -16.44 48.85 -12.59
C ALA A 171 -15.33 47.90 -12.06
N GLY A 172 -15.40 47.59 -10.77
CA GLY A 172 -14.41 46.78 -10.06
C GLY A 172 -13.32 47.57 -9.34
N LEU A 173 -13.24 48.90 -9.52
CA LEU A 173 -12.36 49.76 -8.74
C LEU A 173 -13.01 50.13 -7.39
N PRO A 174 -12.32 50.03 -6.23
CA PRO A 174 -12.95 50.24 -4.92
C PRO A 174 -13.54 51.65 -4.69
N TRP A 175 -12.89 52.69 -5.22
CA TRP A 175 -13.34 54.09 -5.11
C TRP A 175 -14.08 54.58 -6.37
N TRP A 176 -14.73 53.65 -7.08
CA TRP A 176 -15.71 53.97 -8.12
C TRP A 176 -17.12 53.92 -7.56
N ASN A 177 -17.80 55.06 -7.53
CA ASN A 177 -19.17 55.12 -7.05
C ASN A 177 -20.14 54.74 -8.18
N GLN A 178 -20.79 53.58 -8.04
CA GLN A 178 -21.70 53.06 -9.06
C GLN A 178 -22.98 53.91 -9.22
N GLU A 179 -23.43 54.57 -8.16
CA GLU A 179 -24.65 55.39 -8.17
C GLU A 179 -24.40 56.73 -8.86
N THR A 180 -23.30 57.41 -8.51
CA THR A 180 -22.95 58.73 -9.07
C THR A 180 -22.18 58.63 -10.39
N LYS A 181 -21.71 57.42 -10.76
CA LYS A 181 -20.86 57.15 -11.92
C LYS A 181 -19.64 58.08 -11.98
N CYS A 182 -19.04 58.33 -10.83
CA CYS A 182 -17.85 59.18 -10.69
C CYS A 182 -16.77 58.45 -9.90
N LEU A 183 -15.51 58.76 -10.21
CA LEU A 183 -14.37 58.40 -9.35
C LEU A 183 -14.40 59.25 -8.07
N GLU A 184 -14.17 58.61 -6.94
CA GLU A 184 -13.96 59.29 -5.66
C GLU A 184 -12.48 59.34 -5.30
N SER A 185 -12.14 60.13 -4.27
CA SER A 185 -10.79 60.09 -3.70
C SER A 185 -10.58 58.72 -3.03
N PRO A 186 -9.43 58.05 -3.24
CA PRO A 186 -9.18 56.74 -2.63
C PRO A 186 -8.97 56.81 -1.11
N LEU A 187 -8.96 58.02 -0.55
CA LEU A 187 -8.87 58.29 0.88
C LEU A 187 -10.22 58.09 1.61
N GLY A 188 -11.34 58.08 0.88
CA GLY A 188 -12.65 57.74 1.44
C GLY A 188 -12.76 56.25 1.77
N GLY A 189 -13.71 55.87 2.64
CA GLY A 189 -14.21 54.49 2.72
C GLY A 189 -13.23 53.35 3.04
N ASN A 190 -12.05 53.62 3.64
CA ASN A 190 -10.99 52.62 3.90
C ASN A 190 -10.57 51.80 2.66
N HIS A 191 -10.60 52.41 1.47
CA HIS A 191 -10.27 51.71 0.23
C HIS A 191 -8.80 51.27 0.11
N LEU A 192 -7.87 51.97 0.78
CA LEU A 192 -6.44 51.67 0.79
C LEU A 192 -5.98 51.14 2.15
N ASN A 193 -5.16 50.08 2.17
CA ASN A 193 -4.45 49.68 3.40
C ASN A 193 -3.18 50.53 3.62
N GLU A 194 -2.54 50.35 4.79
CA GLU A 194 -1.34 51.12 5.14
C GLU A 194 -0.17 50.92 4.16
N ASN A 195 -0.01 49.70 3.61
CA ASN A 195 1.01 49.41 2.60
C ASN A 195 0.72 50.15 1.27
N GLU A 196 -0.52 50.16 0.82
CA GLU A 196 -0.95 50.86 -0.39
C GLU A 196 -0.87 52.37 -0.22
N LYS A 197 -1.21 52.90 0.97
CA LYS A 197 -1.01 54.31 1.31
C LYS A 197 0.47 54.67 1.26
N ALA A 198 1.34 53.86 1.84
CA ALA A 198 2.79 54.07 1.83
C ALA A 198 3.37 54.02 0.41
N LEU A 199 2.99 53.03 -0.40
CA LEU A 199 3.40 52.91 -1.80
C LEU A 199 2.90 54.09 -2.65
N LEU A 200 1.64 54.48 -2.50
CA LEU A 200 1.07 55.63 -3.19
C LEU A 200 1.75 56.94 -2.76
N TRP A 201 2.03 57.11 -1.47
CA TRP A 201 2.76 58.25 -0.93
C TRP A 201 4.14 58.38 -1.60
N ARG A 202 4.88 57.28 -1.66
CA ARG A 202 6.21 57.21 -2.29
C ARG A 202 6.17 57.44 -3.79
N TRP A 203 5.16 56.88 -4.45
CA TRP A 203 4.97 57.08 -5.89
C TRP A 203 4.65 58.54 -6.22
N LEU A 204 3.81 59.21 -5.41
CA LEU A 204 3.50 60.63 -5.54
C LEU A 204 4.72 61.52 -5.26
N GLU A 205 5.57 61.17 -4.29
CA GLU A 205 6.87 61.84 -4.05
C GLU A 205 7.78 61.76 -5.29
N ASN A 206 7.90 60.57 -5.88
CA ASN A 206 8.68 60.38 -7.11
C ASN A 206 8.07 61.14 -8.30
N LEU A 207 6.74 61.17 -8.43
CA LEU A 207 6.05 61.93 -9.46
C LEU A 207 6.26 63.44 -9.29
N SER A 208 6.13 63.96 -8.06
CA SER A 208 6.40 65.38 -7.76
C SER A 208 7.83 65.77 -8.10
N THR A 209 8.81 64.90 -7.77
CA THR A 209 10.21 65.12 -8.14
C THR A 209 10.40 65.14 -9.66
N SER A 210 9.72 64.26 -10.38
CA SER A 210 9.78 64.16 -11.84
C SER A 210 9.22 65.40 -12.55
N LEU A 211 8.21 66.07 -11.98
CA LEU A 211 7.62 67.29 -12.54
C LEU A 211 8.62 68.46 -12.62
N HIS A 212 9.56 68.54 -11.68
CA HIS A 212 10.56 69.63 -11.62
C HIS A 212 11.80 69.39 -12.50
N GLN A 213 11.84 68.31 -13.29
CA GLN A 213 12.96 68.07 -14.20
C GLN A 213 13.01 69.15 -15.30
N SER A 214 14.10 69.91 -15.32
CA SER A 214 14.29 71.06 -16.22
C SER A 214 14.27 70.68 -17.71
N SER A 215 14.55 69.42 -18.03
CA SER A 215 14.51 68.87 -19.39
C SER A 215 13.12 68.93 -20.04
N TYR A 216 12.04 69.00 -19.27
CA TYR A 216 10.68 68.99 -19.81
C TYR A 216 10.12 70.36 -20.22
N GLN A 217 10.79 71.45 -19.84
CA GLN A 217 10.48 72.83 -20.28
C GLN A 217 9.02 73.29 -20.04
N GLY A 218 8.34 72.77 -19.02
CA GLY A 218 6.99 73.19 -18.64
C GLY A 218 6.91 74.62 -18.07
N LYS A 219 5.70 75.15 -17.93
CA LYS A 219 5.47 76.49 -17.35
C LYS A 219 5.62 76.45 -15.82
N PRO A 220 6.48 77.29 -15.20
CA PRO A 220 6.75 77.22 -13.75
C PRO A 220 5.49 77.28 -12.88
N ARG A 221 4.59 78.24 -13.15
CA ARG A 221 3.32 78.38 -12.41
C ARG A 221 2.43 77.14 -12.51
N ALA A 222 2.40 76.47 -13.66
CA ALA A 222 1.59 75.26 -13.83
C ALA A 222 2.19 74.08 -13.07
N ILE A 223 3.52 73.94 -13.12
CA ILE A 223 4.28 72.93 -12.36
C ILE A 223 4.05 73.13 -10.86
N ASP A 224 4.13 74.36 -10.35
CA ASP A 224 3.95 74.65 -8.92
C ASP A 224 2.53 74.34 -8.42
N GLU A 225 1.49 74.69 -9.19
CA GLU A 225 0.10 74.41 -8.81
C GLU A 225 -0.20 72.89 -8.79
N ILE A 226 0.22 72.15 -9.82
CA ILE A 226 0.00 70.70 -9.87
C ILE A 226 0.87 69.97 -8.84
N SER A 227 2.13 70.38 -8.64
CA SER A 227 2.99 69.82 -7.59
C SER A 227 2.43 70.10 -6.20
N GLY A 228 1.84 71.28 -5.97
CA GLY A 228 1.11 71.60 -4.74
C GLY A 228 -0.06 70.65 -4.48
N LEU A 229 -0.84 70.31 -5.51
CA LEU A 229 -1.95 69.35 -5.39
C LEU A 229 -1.49 67.91 -5.16
N ILE A 230 -0.38 67.50 -5.79
CA ILE A 230 0.24 66.19 -5.54
C ILE A 230 0.74 66.12 -4.10
N ASN A 231 1.42 67.16 -3.61
CA ASN A 231 1.90 67.22 -2.23
C ASN A 231 0.72 67.23 -1.24
N GLU A 232 -0.36 67.97 -1.51
CA GLU A 232 -1.58 67.92 -0.68
C GLU A 232 -2.20 66.52 -0.65
N PHE A 233 -2.24 65.82 -1.80
CA PHE A 233 -2.73 64.45 -1.85
C PHE A 233 -1.84 63.49 -1.08
N ARG A 234 -0.52 63.61 -1.26
CA ARG A 234 0.50 62.85 -0.55
C ARG A 234 0.40 63.04 0.96
N ASP A 235 0.33 64.28 1.44
CA ASP A 235 0.31 64.60 2.87
C ASP A 235 -0.99 64.10 3.54
N LYS A 236 -2.10 64.00 2.80
CA LYS A 236 -3.34 63.37 3.28
C LYS A 236 -3.27 61.84 3.39
N LEU A 237 -2.32 61.17 2.74
CA LEU A 237 -2.12 59.72 2.88
C LEU A 237 -1.46 59.35 4.22
N GLY A 238 -0.74 60.29 4.85
CA GLY A 238 -0.08 60.11 6.14
C GLY A 238 1.33 60.72 6.20
N SER A 239 2.08 60.33 7.24
CA SER A 239 3.48 60.72 7.43
C SER A 239 4.42 59.95 6.50
N TYR A 240 5.66 60.44 6.37
CA TYR A 240 6.73 59.81 5.60
C TYR A 240 6.88 58.31 5.93
N PRO A 241 6.67 57.40 4.96
CA PRO A 241 6.67 55.96 5.22
C PRO A 241 8.10 55.41 5.23
N ASN A 242 8.37 54.42 6.10
CA ASN A 242 9.67 53.74 6.14
C ASN A 242 9.92 52.83 4.92
N GLN A 243 8.86 52.45 4.20
CA GLN A 243 8.93 51.61 3.01
C GLN A 243 9.64 52.30 1.86
N ALA A 244 10.51 51.57 1.16
CA ALA A 244 11.17 52.03 -0.06
C ALA A 244 10.22 52.01 -1.26
N LEU A 245 10.42 52.91 -2.23
CA LEU A 245 9.68 52.87 -3.48
C LEU A 245 10.25 51.77 -4.39
N SER A 246 9.40 50.80 -4.72
CA SER A 246 9.64 49.88 -5.84
C SER A 246 8.69 50.24 -6.98
N LEU A 247 9.23 50.36 -8.20
CA LEU A 247 8.45 50.62 -9.40
C LEU A 247 8.41 49.38 -10.30
N SER A 248 7.40 49.30 -11.15
CA SER A 248 7.31 48.28 -12.21
C SER A 248 8.60 48.21 -13.03
N THR A 249 9.02 47.00 -13.38
CA THR A 249 10.16 46.79 -14.28
C THR A 249 9.75 46.71 -15.76
N ASN A 250 8.44 46.74 -16.06
CA ASN A 250 7.95 46.64 -17.43
C ASN A 250 7.91 48.04 -18.10
N PRO A 251 8.73 48.31 -19.13
CA PRO A 251 8.75 49.62 -19.81
C PRO A 251 7.47 49.95 -20.59
N GLN A 252 6.62 48.95 -20.85
CA GLN A 252 5.32 49.08 -21.51
C GLN A 252 4.21 48.45 -20.66
N PHE A 253 4.21 48.70 -19.35
CA PHE A 253 3.22 48.12 -18.43
C PHE A 253 1.78 48.29 -18.91
N PHE A 254 1.42 49.49 -19.37
CA PHE A 254 0.08 49.80 -19.88
C PHE A 254 -0.16 49.34 -21.33
N GLY A 255 0.72 48.51 -21.91
CA GLY A 255 0.69 48.10 -23.33
C GLY A 255 1.42 49.07 -24.28
N VAL A 256 1.65 50.31 -23.85
CA VAL A 256 2.49 51.31 -24.52
C VAL A 256 3.34 52.05 -23.48
N SER A 257 4.47 52.63 -23.91
CA SER A 257 5.30 53.46 -23.03
C SER A 257 4.76 54.90 -22.96
N LEU A 258 4.47 55.38 -21.75
CA LEU A 258 4.02 56.74 -21.46
C LEU A 258 5.22 57.69 -21.38
N ASN A 259 5.92 57.89 -22.50
CA ASN A 259 7.24 58.51 -22.54
C ASN A 259 7.25 59.94 -23.10
N ARG A 260 6.21 60.74 -22.82
CA ARG A 260 6.13 62.16 -23.23
C ARG A 260 6.28 63.09 -22.04
N GLY A 261 7.38 63.84 -22.01
CA GLY A 261 7.64 64.82 -20.95
C GLY A 261 7.44 64.25 -19.55
N VAL A 262 6.68 64.96 -18.72
CA VAL A 262 6.37 64.54 -17.34
C VAL A 262 5.56 63.25 -17.24
N LEU A 263 4.90 62.80 -18.32
CA LEU A 263 4.14 61.55 -18.31
C LEU A 263 5.04 60.32 -18.12
N ASN A 264 6.34 60.46 -18.36
CA ASN A 264 7.31 59.43 -18.00
C ASN A 264 7.29 59.10 -16.49
N GLY A 265 6.95 60.09 -15.66
CA GLY A 265 6.80 59.92 -14.21
C GLY A 265 5.63 59.01 -13.80
N ILE A 266 4.68 58.74 -14.70
CA ILE A 266 3.55 57.82 -14.46
C ILE A 266 3.66 56.52 -15.27
N ASN A 267 4.72 56.33 -16.06
CA ASN A 267 4.89 55.14 -16.90
C ASN A 267 5.02 53.84 -16.09
N TYR A 268 5.57 53.94 -14.87
CA TYR A 268 5.82 52.80 -14.00
C TYR A 268 4.92 52.89 -12.75
N PRO A 269 3.92 52.00 -12.61
CA PRO A 269 3.18 51.85 -11.37
C PRO A 269 4.09 51.47 -10.19
N ALA A 270 3.60 51.68 -8.97
CA ALA A 270 4.21 51.12 -7.78
C ALA A 270 4.12 49.59 -7.79
N LYS A 271 5.16 48.95 -7.25
CA LYS A 271 5.25 47.50 -7.10
C LYS A 271 5.38 47.14 -5.63
N ALA A 272 4.63 46.12 -5.20
CA ALA A 272 4.71 45.62 -3.83
C ALA A 272 5.93 44.70 -3.66
N GLU A 273 6.55 44.75 -2.48
CA GLU A 273 7.59 43.78 -2.10
C GLU A 273 6.95 42.43 -1.74
N ALA A 274 7.65 41.34 -2.03
CA ALA A 274 7.17 40.01 -1.71
C ALA A 274 7.06 39.80 -0.20
N GLN A 275 5.96 39.18 0.25
CA GLN A 275 5.71 38.87 1.66
C GLN A 275 5.46 37.36 1.86
N PRO A 276 5.66 36.83 3.08
CA PRO A 276 5.27 35.47 3.41
C PRO A 276 3.79 35.21 3.17
N SER A 277 3.47 34.02 2.68
CA SER A 277 2.07 33.60 2.48
C SER A 277 1.32 33.56 3.81
N ASN A 278 0.06 34.00 3.80
CA ASN A 278 -0.88 33.80 4.89
C ASN A 278 -1.71 32.52 4.71
N VAL A 279 -1.83 32.02 3.48
CA VAL A 279 -2.72 30.91 3.11
C VAL A 279 -1.99 29.59 2.90
N LYS A 280 -0.72 29.51 3.31
CA LYS A 280 0.04 28.27 3.26
C LYS A 280 -0.49 27.27 4.28
N LEU A 281 -0.77 26.05 3.83
CA LEU A 281 -1.13 24.94 4.69
C LEU A 281 0.05 24.50 5.57
N ILE A 282 -0.21 24.37 6.86
CA ILE A 282 0.77 23.84 7.81
C ILE A 282 0.63 22.31 7.85
N ALA A 283 1.65 21.62 7.32
CA ALA A 283 1.71 20.16 7.33
C ALA A 283 1.86 19.59 8.75
N SER A 284 1.55 18.31 8.91
CA SER A 284 1.88 17.52 10.10
C SER A 284 3.34 17.66 10.48
N SER A 285 3.63 17.66 11.79
CA SER A 285 4.97 17.89 12.33
C SER A 285 6.06 16.98 11.73
N SER A 286 5.71 15.72 11.41
CA SER A 286 6.61 14.73 10.80
C SER A 286 6.95 15.01 9.32
N LEU A 287 6.20 15.89 8.66
CA LEU A 287 6.27 16.23 7.23
C LEU A 287 6.78 17.66 6.97
N VAL A 288 6.90 18.51 7.99
CA VAL A 288 7.41 19.89 7.87
C VAL A 288 8.79 19.88 7.20
N GLY A 289 8.93 20.65 6.12
CA GLY A 289 10.17 20.78 5.34
C GLY A 289 10.49 19.61 4.41
N LYS A 290 9.63 18.57 4.34
CA LYS A 290 9.79 17.42 3.43
C LYS A 290 8.90 17.49 2.18
N VAL A 291 7.91 18.38 2.19
CA VAL A 291 6.96 18.59 1.09
C VAL A 291 6.99 20.04 0.61
N PRO A 292 6.69 20.30 -0.69
CA PRO A 292 6.52 21.66 -1.19
C PRO A 292 5.42 22.41 -0.43
N ASP A 293 5.45 23.74 -0.41
CA ASP A 293 4.36 24.51 0.21
C ASP A 293 3.05 24.34 -0.60
N LEU A 294 1.93 24.09 0.08
CA LEU A 294 0.58 24.08 -0.51
C LEU A 294 -0.19 25.32 -0.10
N LEU A 295 -0.68 26.08 -1.08
CA LEU A 295 -1.47 27.29 -0.88
C LEU A 295 -2.96 26.97 -1.05
N ILE A 296 -3.76 27.28 -0.04
CA ILE A 296 -5.21 27.11 -0.07
C ILE A 296 -5.85 28.41 -0.54
N LEU A 297 -6.45 28.39 -1.73
CA LEU A 297 -7.05 29.58 -2.34
C LEU A 297 -8.56 29.59 -2.12
N ASP A 298 -9.04 30.63 -1.46
CA ASP A 298 -10.46 30.81 -1.20
C ASP A 298 -10.82 32.30 -1.14
N PRO A 299 -11.75 32.79 -1.97
CA PRO A 299 -12.24 34.17 -1.90
C PRO A 299 -12.85 34.54 -0.53
N ASP A 300 -13.47 33.58 0.16
CA ASP A 300 -14.23 33.82 1.41
C ASP A 300 -13.33 33.95 2.64
N LEU A 301 -12.03 33.68 2.47
CA LEU A 301 -11.03 33.74 3.53
C LEU A 301 -10.88 35.15 4.12
N ALA A 302 -11.12 36.18 3.32
CA ALA A 302 -11.20 37.58 3.79
C ALA A 302 -12.32 37.79 4.80
N GLU A 303 -13.53 37.32 4.48
CA GLU A 303 -14.69 37.42 5.36
C GLU A 303 -14.50 36.59 6.62
N ALA A 304 -14.06 35.33 6.48
CA ALA A 304 -13.84 34.41 7.58
C ALA A 304 -12.81 34.92 8.60
N TRP A 305 -11.81 35.68 8.15
CA TRP A 305 -10.80 36.28 9.04
C TRP A 305 -11.12 37.71 9.47
N GLY A 306 -12.23 38.29 9.00
CA GLY A 306 -12.57 39.69 9.25
C GLY A 306 -11.51 40.66 8.73
N LYS A 307 -10.84 40.31 7.63
CA LYS A 307 -9.74 41.08 7.03
C LYS A 307 -10.09 41.45 5.60
N SER A 308 -9.71 42.65 5.17
CA SER A 308 -9.81 43.02 3.76
C SER A 308 -8.91 42.12 2.90
N PRO A 309 -9.32 41.72 1.67
CA PRO A 309 -8.53 40.83 0.80
C PRO A 309 -7.11 41.33 0.50
N GLN A 310 -6.89 42.63 0.57
CA GLN A 310 -5.59 43.29 0.40
C GLN A 310 -4.57 43.05 1.52
N ASN A 311 -5.03 42.55 2.67
CA ASN A 311 -4.19 42.22 3.82
C ASN A 311 -3.89 40.72 3.91
N ILE A 312 -4.31 39.94 2.91
CA ILE A 312 -4.08 38.49 2.83
C ILE A 312 -3.11 38.24 1.68
N TRP A 313 -1.86 37.95 2.03
CA TRP A 313 -0.79 37.59 1.12
C TRP A 313 -0.90 36.13 0.72
N ILE A 314 -0.79 35.86 -0.58
CA ILE A 314 -0.88 34.50 -1.12
C ILE A 314 0.51 33.99 -1.48
N HIS A 315 1.18 34.66 -2.40
CA HIS A 315 2.51 34.26 -2.87
C HIS A 315 3.22 35.44 -3.52
N GLN A 316 4.50 35.64 -3.20
CA GLN A 316 5.32 36.75 -3.69
C GLN A 316 4.65 38.11 -3.43
N ASP A 317 4.41 38.90 -4.47
CA ASP A 317 3.77 40.22 -4.44
C ASP A 317 2.24 40.16 -4.56
N GLN A 318 1.64 38.96 -4.60
CA GLN A 318 0.20 38.80 -4.77
C GLN A 318 -0.54 38.69 -3.45
N THR A 319 -1.59 39.51 -3.34
CA THR A 319 -2.63 39.46 -2.29
C THR A 319 -3.92 38.87 -2.84
N LEU A 320 -4.84 38.46 -1.96
CA LEU A 320 -6.16 37.94 -2.35
C LEU A 320 -6.95 38.96 -3.19
N ALA A 321 -6.77 40.26 -2.95
CA ALA A 321 -7.37 41.32 -3.78
C ALA A 321 -6.82 41.37 -5.22
N SER A 322 -5.56 41.00 -5.42
CA SER A 322 -4.86 41.08 -6.72
C SER A 322 -4.91 39.77 -7.51
N LEU A 323 -5.24 38.65 -6.85
CA LEU A 323 -5.21 37.33 -7.46
C LEU A 323 -6.28 37.21 -8.54
N ARG A 324 -5.86 36.72 -9.72
CA ARG A 324 -6.77 36.30 -10.78
C ARG A 324 -6.64 34.78 -10.95
N LEU A 325 -7.59 34.03 -10.39
CA LEU A 325 -7.55 32.55 -10.43
C LEU A 325 -7.45 31.99 -11.84
N GLU A 326 -8.10 32.61 -12.83
CA GLU A 326 -8.03 32.21 -14.24
C GLU A 326 -6.60 32.31 -14.82
N ASP A 327 -5.79 33.27 -14.36
CA ASP A 327 -4.39 33.37 -14.82
C ASP A 327 -3.58 32.16 -14.32
N LEU A 328 -3.91 31.58 -13.16
CA LEU A 328 -3.28 30.35 -12.67
C LEU A 328 -3.80 29.11 -13.42
N LYS A 329 -5.13 29.00 -13.62
CA LYS A 329 -5.76 27.86 -14.33
C LYS A 329 -5.29 27.72 -15.77
N THR A 330 -5.14 28.84 -16.47
CA THR A 330 -4.70 28.88 -17.86
C THR A 330 -3.19 28.78 -18.04
N GLY A 331 -2.42 28.74 -16.93
CA GLY A 331 -0.96 28.70 -16.95
C GLY A 331 -0.28 30.02 -17.35
N LYS A 332 -1.03 31.12 -17.41
CA LYS A 332 -0.48 32.47 -17.68
C LYS A 332 0.38 32.97 -16.51
N THR A 333 0.04 32.57 -15.29
CA THR A 333 0.89 32.72 -14.10
C THR A 333 1.33 31.32 -13.65
N ILE A 334 2.64 31.12 -13.49
CA ILE A 334 3.20 29.86 -12.99
C ILE A 334 4.03 30.17 -11.75
N TRP A 335 3.70 29.53 -10.63
CA TRP A 335 4.50 29.61 -9.42
C TRP A 335 5.43 28.40 -9.33
N GLN A 336 6.73 28.64 -9.23
CA GLN A 336 7.72 27.60 -9.05
C GLN A 336 7.84 27.24 -7.57
N ASN A 337 8.05 25.96 -7.25
CA ASN A 337 8.30 25.44 -5.91
C ASN A 337 7.13 25.53 -4.91
N VAL A 338 5.92 25.87 -5.36
CA VAL A 338 4.69 25.82 -4.55
C VAL A 338 3.57 25.13 -5.34
N ARG A 339 2.68 24.46 -4.62
CA ARG A 339 1.42 23.95 -5.15
C ARG A 339 0.27 24.83 -4.68
N TRP A 340 -0.82 24.87 -5.42
CA TRP A 340 -2.02 25.59 -5.01
C TRP A 340 -3.26 24.76 -5.35
N ILE A 341 -4.32 24.96 -4.58
CA ILE A 341 -5.63 24.34 -4.81
C ILE A 341 -6.72 25.28 -4.32
N GLU A 342 -7.85 25.34 -5.03
CA GLU A 342 -9.03 26.03 -4.51
C GLU A 342 -9.64 25.19 -3.35
N SER A 343 -10.10 25.84 -2.29
CA SER A 343 -10.65 25.14 -1.11
C SER A 343 -11.75 24.14 -1.46
N LYS A 344 -12.63 24.49 -2.41
CA LYS A 344 -13.72 23.61 -2.89
C LYS A 344 -13.22 22.32 -3.56
N ASP A 345 -12.02 22.32 -4.13
CA ASP A 345 -11.43 21.18 -4.85
C ASP A 345 -10.72 20.20 -3.87
N LEU A 346 -10.67 20.54 -2.58
CA LEU A 346 -10.30 19.61 -1.51
C LEU A 346 -11.39 18.57 -1.24
N PHE A 347 -12.61 18.82 -1.73
CA PHE A 347 -13.75 17.94 -1.63
C PHE A 347 -14.08 17.34 -3.01
N LEU A 348 -14.49 16.07 -3.04
CA LEU A 348 -15.02 15.48 -4.26
C LEU A 348 -16.39 16.07 -4.62
N PRO A 349 -16.78 16.08 -5.91
CA PRO A 349 -18.06 16.62 -6.36
C PRO A 349 -19.27 15.95 -5.70
N GLU A 350 -19.18 14.65 -5.45
CA GLU A 350 -20.24 13.80 -4.91
C GLU A 350 -19.71 12.99 -3.72
N LEU A 351 -20.63 12.50 -2.89
CA LEU A 351 -20.35 11.61 -1.76
C LEU A 351 -20.95 10.24 -2.09
N THR A 352 -20.07 9.26 -2.34
CA THR A 352 -20.45 7.85 -2.43
C THR A 352 -20.46 7.24 -1.04
N PHE A 353 -21.44 6.39 -0.75
CA PHE A 353 -21.56 5.71 0.54
C PHE A 353 -22.06 4.27 0.37
N ILE A 354 -21.82 3.45 1.39
CA ILE A 354 -22.23 2.05 1.42
C ILE A 354 -23.51 1.94 2.27
N ASP A 355 -24.56 1.32 1.74
CA ASP A 355 -25.85 1.12 2.43
C ASP A 355 -25.79 -0.03 3.46
N THR A 356 -24.73 -0.05 4.27
CA THR A 356 -24.49 -1.02 5.33
C THR A 356 -23.70 -0.35 6.46
N GLU A 357 -24.10 -0.61 7.70
CA GLU A 357 -23.39 -0.18 8.90
C GLU A 357 -22.05 -0.92 9.04
N ASP A 358 -21.02 -0.23 9.54
CA ASP A 358 -19.70 -0.81 9.82
C ASP A 358 -19.08 -1.58 8.64
N ALA A 359 -19.38 -1.18 7.40
CA ALA A 359 -18.90 -1.85 6.20
C ALA A 359 -17.37 -1.75 6.02
N LEU A 360 -16.73 -0.83 6.75
CA LEU A 360 -15.29 -0.54 6.71
C LEU A 360 -14.64 -0.70 8.11
N PRO A 361 -14.61 -1.91 8.70
CA PRO A 361 -14.11 -2.12 10.07
C PRO A 361 -12.63 -1.75 10.24
N GLY A 362 -11.83 -1.84 9.18
CA GLY A 362 -10.43 -1.38 9.17
C GLY A 362 -10.26 0.06 8.69
N GLY A 363 -11.33 0.72 8.26
CA GLY A 363 -11.35 2.13 7.90
C GLY A 363 -11.24 3.00 9.15
N TYR A 364 -10.33 3.97 9.12
CA TYR A 364 -10.19 4.95 10.19
C TYR A 364 -11.10 6.14 9.92
N LEU A 365 -12.34 6.05 10.37
CA LEU A 365 -13.38 7.06 10.19
C LEU A 365 -13.39 8.06 11.36
N PRO A 366 -13.86 9.30 11.14
CA PRO A 366 -14.02 10.28 12.20
C PRO A 366 -15.08 9.80 13.20
N PRO A 367 -14.94 10.15 14.49
CA PRO A 367 -15.90 9.73 15.51
C PRO A 367 -17.31 10.21 15.17
N GLU A 368 -18.26 9.29 15.16
CA GLU A 368 -19.64 9.58 14.83
C GLU A 368 -20.37 10.17 16.04
N ASN A 369 -20.70 11.47 15.98
CA ASN A 369 -21.48 12.13 17.02
C ASN A 369 -22.98 11.84 16.90
N GLN A 370 -23.45 11.51 15.69
CA GLN A 370 -24.84 11.18 15.37
C GLN A 370 -24.87 10.18 14.21
N PRO A 371 -25.77 9.18 14.24
CA PRO A 371 -25.84 8.15 13.21
C PRO A 371 -26.11 8.74 11.83
N LEU A 372 -25.30 8.35 10.85
CA LEU A 372 -25.52 8.64 9.44
C LEU A 372 -26.61 7.70 8.90
N ILE A 373 -27.74 8.27 8.49
CA ILE A 373 -28.93 7.49 8.10
C ILE A 373 -29.37 7.86 6.69
N PHE A 374 -29.60 6.85 5.87
CA PHE A 374 -30.24 6.94 4.57
C PHE A 374 -31.32 5.86 4.47
N ASN A 375 -32.51 6.17 3.94
CA ASN A 375 -33.62 5.21 3.82
C ASN A 375 -33.92 4.38 5.10
N LYS A 376 -33.79 5.01 6.28
CA LYS A 376 -33.97 4.40 7.61
C LYS A 376 -32.93 3.33 7.98
N LYS A 377 -31.84 3.20 7.23
CA LYS A 377 -30.69 2.35 7.53
C LYS A 377 -29.48 3.20 7.87
N ARG A 378 -28.57 2.64 8.67
CA ARG A 378 -27.26 3.24 8.92
C ARG A 378 -26.34 2.98 7.73
N ILE A 379 -25.51 3.95 7.40
CA ILE A 379 -24.63 3.91 6.22
C ILE A 379 -23.18 4.15 6.61
N THR A 380 -22.26 3.70 5.76
CA THR A 380 -20.82 3.95 5.91
C THR A 380 -20.30 4.83 4.76
N PRO A 381 -19.84 6.07 4.99
CA PRO A 381 -19.39 6.95 3.92
C PRO A 381 -17.98 6.60 3.44
N LEU A 382 -17.73 6.72 2.13
CA LEU A 382 -16.37 6.89 1.60
C LEU A 382 -16.01 8.36 1.74
N LEU A 383 -14.85 8.69 2.33
CA LEU A 383 -14.52 10.09 2.61
C LEU A 383 -14.33 10.85 1.29
N PRO A 384 -15.14 11.89 0.99
CA PRO A 384 -15.13 12.56 -0.31
C PRO A 384 -14.04 13.63 -0.34
N LEU A 385 -12.80 13.25 -0.08
CA LEU A 385 -11.67 14.15 0.06
C LEU A 385 -10.67 13.96 -1.07
N ASN A 386 -10.04 15.05 -1.48
CA ASN A 386 -8.90 15.03 -2.39
C ASN A 386 -7.68 14.43 -1.68
N ASN A 387 -7.03 13.45 -2.32
CA ASN A 387 -5.91 12.73 -1.74
C ASN A 387 -4.66 13.59 -1.49
N ILE A 388 -4.57 14.79 -2.09
CA ILE A 388 -3.48 15.74 -1.84
C ILE A 388 -3.31 16.03 -0.35
N LEU A 389 -4.39 16.02 0.45
CA LEU A 389 -4.32 16.25 1.90
C LEU A 389 -3.43 15.23 2.62
N LEU A 390 -3.30 14.01 2.11
CA LEU A 390 -2.48 12.95 2.70
C LEU A 390 -0.99 13.03 2.33
N GLU A 391 -0.62 13.96 1.46
CA GLU A 391 0.78 14.39 1.32
C GLU A 391 1.19 15.36 2.44
N TYR A 392 0.22 16.03 3.09
CA TYR A 392 0.47 17.06 4.11
C TYR A 392 0.05 16.64 5.52
N PHE A 393 -0.88 15.69 5.65
CA PHE A 393 -1.39 15.20 6.92
C PHE A 393 -1.22 13.69 7.07
N THR A 394 -0.90 13.24 8.28
CA THR A 394 -1.09 11.83 8.64
C THR A 394 -2.59 11.53 8.78
N PRO A 395 -3.03 10.26 8.67
CA PRO A 395 -4.44 9.89 8.88
C PRO A 395 -5.01 10.40 10.21
N GLU A 396 -4.22 10.35 11.28
CA GLU A 396 -4.61 10.80 12.63
C GLU A 396 -4.72 12.32 12.75
N ASP A 397 -3.85 13.06 12.07
CA ASP A 397 -3.94 14.52 12.01
C ASP A 397 -5.12 14.96 11.13
N LEU A 398 -5.39 14.26 10.03
CA LEU A 398 -6.53 14.54 9.16
C LEU A 398 -7.88 14.23 9.85
N ILE A 399 -8.01 13.07 10.50
CA ILE A 399 -9.22 12.70 11.24
C ILE A 399 -9.54 13.71 12.36
N ARG A 400 -8.53 14.22 13.07
CA ARG A 400 -8.73 15.26 14.09
C ARG A 400 -9.23 16.60 13.54
N ARG A 401 -9.15 16.80 12.22
CA ARG A 401 -9.59 18.01 11.51
C ARG A 401 -10.91 17.81 10.77
N LEU A 402 -11.39 16.57 10.70
CA LEU A 402 -12.62 16.22 9.99
C LEU A 402 -13.78 16.12 10.98
N ASN A 403 -14.90 16.73 10.60
CA ASN A 403 -16.17 16.54 11.28
C ASN A 403 -17.23 16.14 10.25
N VAL A 404 -18.03 15.13 10.58
CA VAL A 404 -19.10 14.60 9.72
C VAL A 404 -20.39 14.73 10.48
N THR A 405 -21.31 15.55 9.96
CA THR A 405 -22.57 15.88 10.65
C THR A 405 -23.76 15.65 9.74
N PRO A 406 -24.75 14.84 10.14
CA PRO A 406 -26.00 14.72 9.39
C PRO A 406 -26.83 16.01 9.54
N LEU A 407 -27.46 16.42 8.44
CA LEU A 407 -28.35 17.59 8.38
C LEU A 407 -29.69 17.16 7.78
N ASN A 408 -30.79 17.63 8.36
CA ASN A 408 -32.14 17.38 7.85
C ASN A 408 -32.66 18.64 7.14
N SER A 409 -33.14 18.46 5.91
CA SER A 409 -33.78 19.51 5.12
C SER A 409 -35.09 19.00 4.51
N SER A 410 -35.94 19.92 4.04
CA SER A 410 -37.15 19.56 3.27
C SER A 410 -36.83 18.83 1.96
N GLU A 411 -35.60 18.96 1.45
CA GLU A 411 -35.14 18.33 0.20
C GLU A 411 -34.60 16.91 0.37
N GLY A 412 -34.35 16.45 1.61
CA GLY A 412 -33.80 15.12 1.90
C GLY A 412 -32.79 15.11 3.04
N ALA A 413 -32.12 13.96 3.20
CA ALA A 413 -31.03 13.79 4.16
C ALA A 413 -29.72 14.32 3.56
N PHE A 414 -29.02 15.18 4.30
CA PHE A 414 -27.73 15.74 3.92
C PHE A 414 -26.64 15.27 4.88
N ILE A 415 -25.41 15.20 4.39
CA ILE A 415 -24.21 15.06 5.21
C ILE A 415 -23.31 16.25 4.96
N ARG A 416 -22.94 16.95 6.04
CA ARG A 416 -21.89 17.97 6.01
C ARG A 416 -20.55 17.34 6.34
N ILE A 417 -19.58 17.52 5.45
CA ILE A 417 -18.17 17.24 5.71
C ILE A 417 -17.47 18.57 5.97
N GLU A 418 -16.96 18.76 7.19
CA GLU A 418 -16.19 19.95 7.57
C GLU A 418 -14.70 19.59 7.73
N LEU A 419 -13.83 20.51 7.32
CA LEU A 419 -12.38 20.37 7.42
C LEU A 419 -11.75 21.63 8.03
N ASP A 420 -11.03 21.45 9.14
CA ASP A 420 -10.29 22.51 9.83
C ASP A 420 -8.82 22.58 9.35
N LEU A 421 -8.55 23.53 8.45
CA LEU A 421 -7.24 23.72 7.83
C LEU A 421 -6.35 24.67 8.65
N PRO A 422 -5.18 24.26 9.14
CA PRO A 422 -4.24 25.14 9.80
C PRO A 422 -3.45 25.93 8.75
N LEU A 423 -3.75 27.21 8.58
CA LEU A 423 -3.03 28.07 7.64
C LEU A 423 -1.98 28.91 8.38
N SER A 424 -0.93 29.34 7.68
CA SER A 424 0.15 30.17 8.23
C SER A 424 -0.31 31.48 8.87
N GLY A 425 -1.49 31.98 8.50
CA GLY A 425 -2.10 33.19 9.05
C GLY A 425 -1.25 34.45 8.86
N SER A 426 -1.59 35.52 9.56
CA SER A 426 -0.84 36.79 9.50
C SER A 426 0.24 36.85 10.59
N ASN A 427 1.30 37.63 10.36
CA ASN A 427 2.39 37.85 11.31
C ASN A 427 3.06 36.55 11.81
N ASN A 428 3.14 35.53 10.95
CA ASN A 428 3.64 34.18 11.26
C ASN A 428 2.90 33.48 12.42
N GLN A 429 1.65 33.87 12.69
CA GLN A 429 0.79 33.17 13.65
C GLN A 429 -0.21 32.28 12.91
N PRO A 430 -0.14 30.95 13.12
CA PRO A 430 -1.10 30.02 12.54
C PRO A 430 -2.54 30.40 12.85
N GLN A 431 -3.40 30.36 11.84
CA GLN A 431 -4.82 30.62 11.95
C GLN A 431 -5.61 29.50 11.26
N ASN A 432 -6.52 28.87 11.99
CA ASN A 432 -7.37 27.83 11.41
C ASN A 432 -8.41 28.45 10.46
N TYR A 433 -8.65 27.78 9.35
CA TYR A 433 -9.66 28.11 8.37
C TYR A 433 -10.57 26.90 8.16
N ARG A 434 -11.84 27.03 8.54
CA ARG A 434 -12.84 25.97 8.42
C ARG A 434 -13.54 26.07 7.09
N ILE A 435 -13.53 24.97 6.34
CA ILE A 435 -14.31 24.82 5.11
C ILE A 435 -15.26 23.65 5.25
N TYR A 436 -16.36 23.66 4.52
CA TYR A 436 -17.31 22.56 4.53
C TYR A 436 -17.98 22.37 3.19
N ARG A 437 -18.54 21.17 2.98
CA ARG A 437 -19.42 20.87 1.86
C ARG A 437 -20.60 20.03 2.34
N ASP A 438 -21.79 20.40 1.88
CA ASP A 438 -23.04 19.70 2.15
C ASP A 438 -23.37 18.79 0.97
N TYR A 439 -23.57 17.50 1.25
CA TYR A 439 -23.89 16.47 0.27
C TYR A 439 -25.30 15.96 0.47
N LEU A 440 -26.14 16.09 -0.56
CA LEU A 440 -27.44 15.43 -0.59
C LEU A 440 -27.23 13.92 -0.81
N LEU A 441 -27.80 13.09 0.07
CA LEU A 441 -27.78 11.64 -0.10
C LEU A 441 -28.80 11.22 -1.16
N LYS A 442 -28.33 10.50 -2.17
CA LYS A 442 -29.13 10.02 -3.30
C LYS A 442 -28.89 8.55 -3.53
N GLU A 443 -29.89 7.87 -4.08
CA GLU A 443 -29.85 6.44 -4.39
C GLU A 443 -28.76 6.11 -5.42
N GLU A 444 -28.52 6.98 -6.40
CA GLU A 444 -27.46 6.86 -7.42
C GLU A 444 -26.02 6.86 -6.85
N ASN A 445 -25.85 7.31 -5.59
CA ASN A 445 -24.56 7.37 -4.91
C ASN A 445 -24.37 6.25 -3.85
N ALA A 446 -25.36 5.37 -3.71
CA ALA A 446 -25.37 4.30 -2.71
C ALA A 446 -24.85 2.98 -3.29
N LEU A 447 -23.87 2.36 -2.64
CA LEU A 447 -23.39 1.02 -2.93
C LEU A 447 -24.17 0.02 -2.07
N SER A 448 -25.10 -0.72 -2.69
CA SER A 448 -26.13 -1.48 -1.99
C SER A 448 -25.91 -3.00 -1.98
N ASP A 449 -25.13 -3.53 -2.93
CA ASP A 449 -24.97 -4.98 -3.14
C ASP A 449 -23.73 -5.57 -2.45
N GLY A 450 -23.08 -4.80 -1.59
CA GLY A 450 -21.96 -5.23 -0.75
C GLY A 450 -20.64 -4.51 -1.01
N VAL A 451 -19.61 -4.94 -0.30
CA VAL A 451 -18.25 -4.38 -0.37
C VAL A 451 -17.29 -5.40 -0.97
N PRO A 452 -16.20 -4.95 -1.63
CA PRO A 452 -15.17 -5.86 -2.08
C PRO A 452 -14.49 -6.51 -0.87
N ILE A 453 -13.79 -7.62 -1.06
CA ILE A 453 -12.82 -8.09 -0.07
C ILE A 453 -11.58 -7.20 -0.19
N LEU A 454 -11.21 -6.54 0.90
CA LEU A 454 -10.05 -5.65 0.95
C LEU A 454 -9.27 -5.89 2.24
N GLU A 455 -8.02 -6.31 2.10
CA GLU A 455 -7.14 -6.70 3.20
C GLU A 455 -5.79 -6.00 3.08
N VAL A 456 -5.19 -5.69 4.22
CA VAL A 456 -3.77 -5.29 4.31
C VAL A 456 -3.04 -6.22 5.28
N TRP A 457 -1.83 -6.65 4.92
CA TRP A 457 -0.99 -7.51 5.75
C TRP A 457 0.48 -7.10 5.67
N PRO A 458 1.26 -7.12 6.76
CA PRO A 458 0.83 -7.28 8.15
C PRO A 458 0.45 -5.94 8.81
N HIS A 459 -0.35 -5.99 9.87
CA HIS A 459 -0.79 -4.81 10.64
C HIS A 459 0.16 -4.42 11.79
N PHE A 460 1.40 -4.05 11.46
CA PHE A 460 2.36 -3.46 12.41
C PHE A 460 3.34 -2.52 11.71
N GLN A 461 4.10 -1.72 12.47
CA GLN A 461 5.30 -1.06 11.98
C GLN A 461 6.54 -1.53 12.73
N ALA A 462 7.65 -1.71 12.02
CA ALA A 462 8.93 -2.02 12.64
C ALA A 462 10.06 -1.34 11.86
N GLN A 463 11.18 -1.07 12.52
CA GLN A 463 12.32 -0.44 11.84
C GLN A 463 12.87 -1.38 10.76
N GLY A 464 12.89 -0.90 9.51
CA GLY A 464 13.46 -1.64 8.38
C GLY A 464 12.51 -2.62 7.69
N TRP A 465 11.31 -2.86 8.22
CA TRP A 465 10.30 -3.70 7.56
C TRP A 465 9.71 -3.00 6.33
N GLN A 466 9.70 -3.70 5.19
CA GLN A 466 9.29 -3.22 3.87
C GLN A 466 8.38 -4.20 3.11
N GLU A 467 7.85 -5.22 3.78
CA GLU A 467 7.02 -6.26 3.15
C GLU A 467 5.56 -6.09 3.57
N TYR A 468 4.88 -5.07 3.02
CA TYR A 468 3.44 -4.89 3.17
C TYR A 468 2.70 -5.30 1.90
N TYR A 469 1.53 -5.88 2.06
CA TYR A 469 0.71 -6.40 0.98
C TYR A 469 -0.74 -5.95 1.13
N GLY A 470 -1.29 -5.38 0.06
CA GLY A 470 -2.71 -5.10 -0.09
C GLY A 470 -3.36 -6.13 -1.01
N PHE A 471 -4.47 -6.72 -0.60
CA PHE A 471 -5.26 -7.66 -1.41
C PHE A 471 -6.67 -7.11 -1.63
N TYR A 472 -7.13 -7.20 -2.87
CA TYR A 472 -8.45 -6.77 -3.31
C TYR A 472 -9.10 -7.84 -4.19
N TYR A 473 -10.38 -8.11 -3.94
CA TYR A 473 -11.28 -8.84 -4.83
C TYR A 473 -12.66 -8.19 -4.83
N ASP A 474 -13.21 -7.88 -5.99
CA ASP A 474 -14.53 -7.24 -6.15
C ASP A 474 -15.75 -8.11 -5.81
N ALA A 475 -15.54 -9.32 -5.26
CA ALA A 475 -16.60 -10.29 -4.97
C ALA A 475 -17.47 -10.66 -6.21
N ALA A 476 -16.96 -10.42 -7.43
CA ALA A 476 -17.71 -10.51 -8.68
C ALA A 476 -18.98 -9.63 -8.74
N LEU A 477 -19.02 -8.56 -7.93
CA LEU A 477 -20.10 -7.56 -7.93
C LEU A 477 -20.01 -6.58 -9.11
N GLY A 478 -18.83 -6.42 -9.71
CA GLY A 478 -18.65 -5.61 -10.91
C GLY A 478 -18.84 -4.11 -10.67
N GLU A 479 -19.86 -3.51 -11.27
CA GLU A 479 -20.15 -2.06 -11.16
C GLU A 479 -20.90 -1.70 -9.86
N GLU A 480 -21.49 -2.68 -9.18
CA GLU A 480 -22.24 -2.50 -7.92
C GLU A 480 -21.33 -2.28 -6.70
N THR A 481 -20.01 -2.22 -6.92
CA THR A 481 -19.02 -2.00 -5.87
C THR A 481 -17.88 -1.10 -6.35
N PHE A 482 -16.93 -0.77 -5.47
CA PHE A 482 -15.81 0.11 -5.78
C PHE A 482 -14.52 -0.66 -6.07
N GLN A 483 -13.76 -0.19 -7.06
CA GLN A 483 -12.37 -0.58 -7.27
C GLN A 483 -11.43 0.22 -6.38
N VAL A 484 -10.24 -0.33 -6.14
CA VAL A 484 -9.24 0.31 -5.29
C VAL A 484 -7.97 0.69 -6.04
N SER A 485 -7.29 1.71 -5.53
CA SER A 485 -5.91 2.01 -5.89
C SER A 485 -5.12 2.30 -4.62
N PHE A 486 -3.90 1.77 -4.56
CA PHE A 486 -2.94 2.01 -3.48
C PHE A 486 -1.88 2.99 -3.99
N PRO A 487 -1.94 4.29 -3.65
CA PRO A 487 -1.03 5.29 -4.24
C PRO A 487 0.45 5.06 -3.93
N GLN A 488 0.73 4.36 -2.83
CA GLN A 488 2.07 4.00 -2.36
C GLN A 488 2.54 2.62 -2.87
N ALA A 489 1.78 2.00 -3.78
CA ALA A 489 2.12 0.73 -4.39
C ALA A 489 3.47 0.78 -5.09
N LYS A 490 4.32 -0.20 -4.82
CA LYS A 490 5.53 -0.44 -5.61
C LYS A 490 5.24 -1.34 -6.80
N GLU A 491 4.46 -2.39 -6.54
CA GLU A 491 4.23 -3.47 -7.50
C GLU A 491 2.76 -3.90 -7.41
N PRO A 492 1.86 -3.25 -8.17
CA PRO A 492 0.48 -3.70 -8.32
C PRO A 492 0.40 -4.81 -9.38
N HIS A 493 -0.25 -5.92 -9.03
CA HIS A 493 -0.62 -7.02 -9.92
C HIS A 493 -2.13 -7.11 -9.99
N VAL A 494 -2.71 -6.61 -11.08
CA VAL A 494 -4.16 -6.62 -11.33
C VAL A 494 -4.47 -7.71 -12.35
N PHE A 495 -5.45 -8.56 -12.06
CA PHE A 495 -5.84 -9.66 -12.95
C PHE A 495 -7.33 -10.00 -12.78
N GLN A 496 -7.88 -10.69 -13.78
CA GLN A 496 -9.29 -11.12 -13.79
C GLN A 496 -9.38 -12.64 -13.80
N GLN A 497 -10.28 -13.22 -13.00
CA GLN A 497 -10.65 -14.64 -13.07
C GLN A 497 -12.16 -14.81 -13.03
N GLY A 498 -12.70 -15.48 -14.05
CA GLY A 498 -14.15 -15.56 -14.23
C GLY A 498 -14.74 -14.16 -14.37
N ARG A 499 -15.74 -13.84 -13.53
CA ARG A 499 -16.36 -12.50 -13.45
C ARG A 499 -15.66 -11.57 -12.46
N GLY A 500 -14.69 -12.08 -11.70
CA GLY A 500 -14.06 -11.37 -10.60
C GLY A 500 -12.80 -10.60 -11.00
N ASN A 501 -12.64 -9.40 -10.46
CA ASN A 501 -11.42 -8.59 -10.58
C ASN A 501 -10.62 -8.63 -9.29
N TYR A 502 -9.31 -8.89 -9.42
CA TYR A 502 -8.39 -9.07 -8.31
C TYR A 502 -7.22 -8.10 -8.42
N GLN A 503 -6.70 -7.68 -7.28
CA GLN A 503 -5.45 -6.96 -7.21
C GLN A 503 -4.66 -7.40 -5.98
N LEU A 504 -3.39 -7.76 -6.21
CA LEU A 504 -2.40 -7.95 -5.15
C LEU A 504 -1.32 -6.88 -5.31
N THR A 505 -0.96 -6.20 -4.23
CA THR A 505 -0.03 -5.07 -4.27
C THR A 505 1.01 -5.20 -3.19
N ARG A 506 2.28 -5.00 -3.51
CA ARG A 506 3.37 -4.84 -2.53
C ARG A 506 3.67 -3.37 -2.25
N LEU A 507 3.89 -3.03 -0.99
CA LEU A 507 4.26 -1.69 -0.50
C LEU A 507 5.46 -1.79 0.45
N ASP A 508 6.37 -0.80 0.37
CA ASP A 508 7.52 -0.72 1.28
C ASP A 508 7.17 -0.03 2.61
N GLN A 509 5.96 0.51 2.74
CA GLN A 509 5.43 1.17 3.93
C GLN A 509 3.96 0.80 4.11
N TYR A 510 3.49 0.77 5.36
CA TYR A 510 2.08 0.53 5.64
C TYR A 510 1.22 1.62 4.98
N PRO A 511 0.19 1.26 4.20
CA PRO A 511 -0.62 2.24 3.49
C PRO A 511 -1.37 3.16 4.47
N ASN A 512 -1.28 4.47 4.27
CA ASN A 512 -2.04 5.44 5.08
C ASN A 512 -3.48 5.65 4.56
N HIS A 513 -3.75 5.28 3.30
CA HIS A 513 -5.07 5.32 2.70
C HIS A 513 -5.18 4.41 1.47
N ILE A 514 -6.43 4.17 1.07
CA ILE A 514 -6.81 3.48 -0.16
C ILE A 514 -7.78 4.38 -0.92
N LEU A 515 -7.55 4.58 -2.22
CA LEU A 515 -8.46 5.33 -3.08
C LEU A 515 -9.55 4.41 -3.61
N CYS A 516 -10.80 4.84 -3.52
CA CYS A 516 -11.95 4.12 -4.05
C CYS A 516 -12.44 4.80 -5.33
N GLN A 517 -12.70 4.01 -6.37
CA GLN A 517 -13.04 4.51 -7.69
C GLN A 517 -13.99 3.57 -8.45
N SER A 518 -14.69 4.09 -9.45
CA SER A 518 -15.42 3.29 -10.41
C SER A 518 -14.49 2.51 -11.35
N GLN A 519 -15.05 1.61 -12.15
CA GLN A 519 -14.31 0.93 -13.23
C GLN A 519 -13.76 1.91 -14.29
N THR A 520 -14.41 3.06 -14.47
CA THR A 520 -13.97 4.15 -15.36
C THR A 520 -13.01 5.14 -14.68
N ARG A 521 -12.52 4.81 -13.47
CA ARG A 521 -11.62 5.62 -12.63
C ARG A 521 -12.22 6.96 -12.17
N GLN A 522 -13.54 7.05 -12.11
CA GLN A 522 -14.21 8.15 -11.42
C GLN A 522 -13.97 7.99 -9.90
N PRO A 523 -13.53 9.02 -9.17
CA PRO A 523 -13.25 8.91 -7.74
C PRO A 523 -14.56 8.82 -6.95
N TYR A 524 -14.70 7.78 -6.12
CA TYR A 524 -15.81 7.64 -5.16
C TYR A 524 -15.46 8.19 -3.77
N GLY A 525 -14.17 8.24 -3.46
CA GLY A 525 -13.68 8.70 -2.16
C GLY A 525 -12.41 7.99 -1.76
N LEU A 526 -12.07 8.06 -0.49
CA LEU A 526 -10.95 7.32 0.08
C LEU A 526 -11.30 6.67 1.42
N ILE A 527 -10.57 5.62 1.74
CA ILE A 527 -10.57 4.95 3.05
C ILE A 527 -9.25 5.31 3.72
N LEU A 528 -9.31 6.00 4.86
CA LEU A 528 -8.12 6.23 5.68
C LEU A 528 -7.79 4.96 6.47
N LEU A 529 -6.50 4.69 6.66
CA LEU A 529 -6.06 3.59 7.51
C LEU A 529 -5.26 4.17 8.67
N LYS A 530 -5.61 3.74 9.88
CA LYS A 530 -4.89 4.16 11.08
C LYS A 530 -3.46 3.61 11.03
N THR A 531 -2.49 4.44 11.38
CA THR A 531 -1.10 4.02 11.48
C THR A 531 -0.99 2.93 12.56
N PRO A 532 -0.51 1.73 12.22
CA PRO A 532 -0.38 0.65 13.19
C PRO A 532 0.75 0.95 14.19
N PRO A 533 0.73 0.32 15.37
CA PRO A 533 1.75 0.55 16.38
C PRO A 533 3.14 0.17 15.86
N ARG A 534 4.13 1.00 16.22
CA ARG A 534 5.53 0.67 16.00
C ARG A 534 6.01 -0.28 17.10
N ILE A 535 6.57 -1.41 16.70
CA ILE A 535 7.11 -2.44 17.59
C ILE A 535 8.61 -2.22 17.78
N ASP A 536 9.04 -2.24 19.04
CA ASP A 536 10.46 -2.19 19.41
C ASP A 536 11.08 -3.59 19.38
N LEU A 537 12.25 -3.71 18.75
CA LEU A 537 12.91 -4.98 18.49
C LEU A 537 14.09 -5.16 19.45
N THR A 538 14.04 -6.21 20.29
CA THR A 538 15.10 -6.48 21.30
C THR A 538 15.37 -7.97 21.55
N GLY A 539 14.47 -8.87 21.12
CA GLY A 539 14.57 -10.30 21.38
C GLY A 539 15.27 -11.10 20.29
N SER A 540 15.48 -12.39 20.55
CA SER A 540 16.01 -13.36 19.59
C SER A 540 15.23 -14.67 19.69
N TRP A 541 14.94 -15.31 18.57
CA TRP A 541 14.36 -16.65 18.51
C TRP A 541 15.31 -17.65 17.87
N ARG A 542 15.27 -18.90 18.31
CA ARG A 542 15.67 -20.04 17.48
C ARG A 542 14.40 -20.66 16.90
N VAL A 543 14.37 -20.89 15.60
CA VAL A 543 13.19 -21.42 14.91
C VAL A 543 13.57 -22.73 14.23
N GLY A 544 12.96 -23.82 14.70
CA GLY A 544 13.12 -25.15 14.14
C GLY A 544 12.06 -25.42 13.10
N ILE A 545 12.48 -25.79 11.89
CA ILE A 545 11.58 -26.16 10.80
C ILE A 545 11.80 -27.62 10.43
N ASP A 546 10.74 -28.39 10.61
CA ASP A 546 10.60 -29.73 10.04
C ASP A 546 9.73 -29.60 8.78
N PHE A 547 10.40 -29.33 7.65
CA PHE A 547 9.75 -29.31 6.35
C PHE A 547 9.50 -30.76 5.92
N GLY A 548 8.24 -31.19 5.91
CA GLY A 548 7.86 -32.58 5.62
C GLY A 548 7.13 -32.73 4.28
N THR A 549 7.01 -33.98 3.81
CA THR A 549 6.36 -34.32 2.54
C THR A 549 4.87 -33.97 2.52
N SER A 550 4.15 -34.39 3.56
CA SER A 550 2.71 -34.13 3.71
C SER A 550 2.45 -32.91 4.59
N PHE A 551 3.22 -32.77 5.67
CA PHE A 551 3.04 -31.73 6.67
C PHE A 551 4.37 -31.13 7.13
N THR A 552 4.37 -29.82 7.36
CA THR A 552 5.50 -29.02 7.85
C THR A 552 5.21 -28.50 9.26
N ASN A 553 6.14 -28.70 10.19
CA ASN A 553 5.99 -28.26 11.58
C ASN A 553 7.04 -27.21 11.97
N ILE A 554 6.70 -26.39 12.97
CA ILE A 554 7.49 -25.23 13.39
C ILE A 554 7.50 -25.14 14.90
N TYR A 555 8.70 -25.05 15.47
CA TYR A 555 8.90 -24.83 16.90
C TYR A 555 9.81 -23.64 17.12
N VAL A 556 9.60 -22.94 18.23
CA VAL A 556 10.40 -21.78 18.62
C VAL A 556 10.96 -21.96 20.02
N ASN A 557 12.23 -21.57 20.21
CA ASN A 557 12.84 -21.43 21.53
C ASN A 557 12.98 -19.95 21.87
N ARG A 558 12.24 -19.53 22.90
CA ARG A 558 12.14 -18.18 23.42
C ARG A 558 12.85 -18.10 24.76
N ARG A 559 14.19 -17.95 24.73
CA ARG A 559 15.04 -17.87 25.94
C ARG A 559 14.84 -19.04 26.92
N GLY A 560 14.76 -20.27 26.39
CA GLY A 560 14.57 -21.51 27.16
C GLY A 560 13.15 -22.07 27.10
N THR A 561 12.14 -21.25 26.78
CA THR A 561 10.77 -21.74 26.57
C THR A 561 10.63 -22.30 25.16
N ILE A 562 10.37 -23.61 25.06
CA ILE A 562 10.23 -24.32 23.78
C ILE A 562 8.77 -24.69 23.56
N GLU A 563 8.21 -24.21 22.46
CA GLU A 563 6.79 -24.37 22.11
C GLU A 563 6.56 -24.35 20.60
N PRO A 564 5.47 -24.97 20.11
CA PRO A 564 5.02 -24.79 18.73
C PRO A 564 4.80 -23.31 18.41
N LEU A 565 5.07 -22.90 17.18
CA LEU A 565 4.77 -21.52 16.78
C LEU A 565 3.25 -21.29 16.75
N SER A 566 2.78 -20.29 17.50
CA SER A 566 1.41 -19.78 17.35
C SER A 566 1.27 -18.98 16.05
N LEU A 567 0.49 -19.49 15.10
CA LEU A 567 0.22 -18.83 13.80
C LEU A 567 -0.87 -17.77 13.97
N GLU A 568 -0.47 -16.58 14.43
CA GLU A 568 -1.37 -15.46 14.67
C GLU A 568 -1.78 -14.74 13.37
N THR A 569 -3.03 -14.25 13.33
CA THR A 569 -3.46 -13.37 12.26
C THR A 569 -2.84 -11.98 12.40
N LEU A 570 -2.24 -11.50 11.32
CA LEU A 570 -1.70 -10.13 11.23
C LEU A 570 -2.48 -9.31 10.18
N HIS A 571 -3.68 -9.76 9.83
CA HIS A 571 -4.56 -9.08 8.89
C HIS A 571 -5.09 -7.76 9.46
N HIS A 572 -5.17 -6.75 8.61
CA HIS A 572 -6.02 -5.58 8.79
C HIS A 572 -7.18 -5.69 7.80
N LYS A 573 -8.30 -6.22 8.29
CA LYS A 573 -9.53 -6.38 7.51
C LYS A 573 -10.14 -5.00 7.24
N VAL A 574 -10.02 -4.50 6.00
CA VAL A 574 -10.47 -3.15 5.65
C VAL A 574 -11.97 -3.11 5.43
N THR A 575 -12.54 -4.14 4.80
CA THR A 575 -13.97 -4.25 4.47
C THR A 575 -14.63 -5.48 5.11
N GLU A 576 -15.90 -5.37 5.45
CA GLU A 576 -16.72 -6.46 6.01
C GLU A 576 -17.49 -7.21 4.91
N ALA A 577 -16.77 -8.00 4.11
CA ALA A 577 -17.38 -8.86 3.08
C ALA A 577 -17.87 -10.20 3.67
N ASP A 578 -18.84 -10.83 2.99
CA ASP A 578 -19.44 -12.11 3.37
C ASP A 578 -18.39 -13.23 3.59
N ILE A 579 -18.54 -14.00 4.69
CA ILE A 579 -17.55 -14.99 5.13
C ILE A 579 -17.46 -16.20 4.22
N GLU A 580 -18.57 -16.60 3.58
CA GLU A 580 -18.63 -17.75 2.65
C GLU A 580 -17.90 -17.42 1.35
N THR A 581 -17.91 -16.16 0.93
CA THR A 581 -17.11 -15.66 -0.20
C THR A 581 -15.67 -15.39 0.21
N ARG A 582 -15.46 -14.80 1.40
CA ARG A 582 -14.16 -14.29 1.80
C ARG A 582 -13.15 -15.37 2.16
N THR A 583 -13.56 -16.38 2.93
CA THR A 583 -12.65 -17.43 3.41
C THR A 583 -12.01 -18.22 2.26
N PRO A 584 -12.78 -18.74 1.27
CA PRO A 584 -12.19 -19.51 0.17
C PRO A 584 -11.25 -18.67 -0.69
N VAL A 585 -11.58 -17.39 -0.92
CA VAL A 585 -10.75 -16.49 -1.72
C VAL A 585 -9.41 -16.23 -1.05
N LEU A 586 -9.38 -15.98 0.26
CA LEU A 586 -8.13 -15.76 0.98
C LEU A 586 -7.25 -17.03 0.99
N PHE A 587 -7.84 -18.22 1.04
CA PHE A 587 -7.08 -19.48 0.98
C PHE A 587 -6.37 -19.67 -0.37
N GLU A 588 -7.00 -19.24 -1.47
CA GLU A 588 -6.46 -19.42 -2.82
C GLU A 588 -5.60 -18.26 -3.32
N TYR A 589 -5.98 -17.03 -2.96
CA TYR A 589 -5.47 -15.79 -3.54
C TYR A 589 -4.73 -14.87 -2.57
N PHE A 590 -4.63 -15.21 -1.29
CA PHE A 590 -3.84 -14.41 -0.35
C PHE A 590 -3.35 -15.25 0.84
N ILE A 591 -3.16 -14.61 1.99
CA ILE A 591 -2.87 -15.26 3.26
C ILE A 591 -4.22 -15.56 3.93
N PRO A 592 -4.43 -16.77 4.45
CA PRO A 592 -5.63 -17.08 5.22
C PRO A 592 -5.60 -16.34 6.57
N GLU A 593 -6.74 -15.84 7.03
CA GLU A 593 -6.83 -15.29 8.40
C GLU A 593 -6.53 -16.34 9.46
N ASN A 594 -7.01 -17.55 9.26
CA ASN A 594 -6.84 -18.67 10.17
C ASN A 594 -6.32 -19.87 9.38
N PHE A 595 -5.25 -20.47 9.86
CA PHE A 595 -4.78 -21.76 9.37
C PHE A 595 -5.66 -22.89 9.91
N LEU A 596 -5.91 -23.91 9.08
CA LEU A 596 -6.80 -25.02 9.45
C LEU A 596 -6.01 -26.24 9.94
N PRO A 597 -6.45 -26.91 11.02
CA PRO A 597 -7.60 -26.55 11.87
C PRO A 597 -7.28 -25.36 12.80
N SER A 598 -8.26 -24.53 13.10
CA SER A 598 -8.07 -23.26 13.82
C SER A 598 -7.51 -23.40 15.23
N GLU A 599 -7.87 -24.46 15.97
CA GLU A 599 -7.39 -24.69 17.35
C GLU A 599 -5.93 -25.16 17.40
N LYS A 600 -5.50 -25.97 16.43
CA LYS A 600 -4.14 -26.53 16.36
C LYS A 600 -3.67 -26.58 14.90
N PRO A 601 -3.32 -25.43 14.31
CA PRO A 601 -3.03 -25.35 12.87
C PRO A 601 -1.74 -26.06 12.47
N LEU A 602 -0.79 -26.18 13.40
CA LEU A 602 0.44 -26.94 13.20
C LEU A 602 0.24 -28.43 13.49
N PRO A 603 0.77 -29.32 12.63
CA PRO A 603 1.61 -29.01 11.46
C PRO A 603 0.78 -28.55 10.23
N LEU A 604 1.35 -27.64 9.43
CA LEU A 604 0.75 -27.11 8.19
C LEU A 604 0.82 -28.14 7.08
N SER A 605 -0.20 -28.22 6.22
CA SER A 605 -0.12 -29.02 5.00
C SER A 605 0.93 -28.46 4.05
N SER A 606 1.82 -29.31 3.52
CA SER A 606 2.88 -28.93 2.59
C SER A 606 2.34 -28.75 1.17
N ILE A 607 1.42 -27.80 1.00
CA ILE A 607 0.69 -27.54 -0.25
C ILE A 607 0.78 -26.05 -0.57
N LEU A 608 0.94 -25.73 -1.85
CA LEU A 608 1.05 -24.36 -2.34
C LEU A 608 -0.04 -24.09 -3.38
N THR A 609 -0.65 -22.91 -3.32
CA THR A 609 -1.50 -22.38 -4.39
C THR A 609 -0.71 -21.38 -5.22
N THR A 610 -0.80 -21.52 -6.54
CA THR A 610 -0.27 -20.58 -7.54
C THR A 610 -1.42 -19.88 -8.28
N ARG A 611 -2.65 -19.97 -7.76
CA ARG A 611 -3.82 -19.37 -8.39
C ARG A 611 -3.66 -17.86 -8.41
N GLY A 612 -3.80 -17.24 -9.59
CA GLY A 612 -3.60 -15.80 -9.76
C GLY A 612 -2.13 -15.38 -9.85
N ARG A 613 -1.20 -16.33 -10.04
CA ARG A 613 0.22 -16.04 -10.29
C ARG A 613 0.42 -15.04 -11.42
N THR A 614 1.55 -14.34 -11.36
CA THR A 614 2.01 -13.46 -12.44
C THR A 614 2.51 -14.29 -13.62
N ASN A 615 2.60 -13.66 -14.79
CA ASN A 615 3.21 -14.27 -15.98
C ASN A 615 4.73 -13.98 -16.04
N CYS A 616 5.41 -13.96 -14.88
CA CYS A 616 6.84 -13.70 -14.83
C CYS A 616 7.65 -14.88 -15.40
N ALA A 617 8.87 -14.60 -15.86
CA ALA A 617 9.78 -15.64 -16.32
C ALA A 617 10.29 -16.50 -15.15
N GLU A 618 10.66 -17.74 -15.45
CA GLU A 618 11.20 -18.65 -14.44
C GLU A 618 12.43 -18.03 -13.73
N GLY A 619 12.47 -18.16 -12.40
CA GLY A 619 13.48 -17.53 -11.55
C GLY A 619 13.20 -16.08 -11.16
N LYS A 620 12.11 -15.48 -11.66
CA LYS A 620 11.62 -14.13 -11.26
C LYS A 620 10.36 -14.17 -10.40
N GLU A 621 9.95 -15.36 -9.97
CA GLU A 621 8.78 -15.54 -9.12
C GLU A 621 8.94 -14.80 -7.79
N ARG A 622 7.82 -14.28 -7.29
CA ARG A 622 7.72 -13.48 -6.08
C ARG A 622 6.82 -14.16 -5.06
N VAL A 623 7.29 -14.21 -3.82
CA VAL A 623 6.51 -14.67 -2.67
C VAL A 623 5.18 -13.92 -2.58
N LEU A 624 4.12 -14.63 -2.18
CA LEU A 624 2.71 -14.20 -2.14
C LEU A 624 2.05 -13.89 -3.48
N PHE A 625 2.77 -13.47 -4.52
CA PHE A 625 2.22 -13.26 -5.86
C PHE A 625 2.08 -14.56 -6.62
N ASP A 626 3.17 -15.34 -6.68
CA ASP A 626 3.28 -16.52 -7.54
C ASP A 626 3.10 -17.83 -6.77
N GLY A 627 3.17 -17.79 -5.44
CA GLY A 627 2.99 -18.95 -4.58
C GLY A 627 2.66 -18.57 -3.14
N ARG A 628 1.71 -19.29 -2.55
CA ARG A 628 1.22 -19.10 -1.17
C ARG A 628 0.92 -20.44 -0.53
N ILE A 629 1.03 -20.53 0.79
CA ILE A 629 0.71 -21.74 1.55
C ILE A 629 -0.79 -21.93 1.43
N PHE A 630 -1.21 -23.09 0.96
CA PHE A 630 -2.61 -23.38 0.71
C PHE A 630 -3.25 -24.05 1.92
N ASN A 631 -4.31 -23.43 2.45
CA ASN A 631 -5.16 -24.08 3.43
C ASN A 631 -6.17 -24.97 2.73
N VAL A 632 -6.08 -26.27 3.00
CA VAL A 632 -7.03 -27.25 2.49
C VAL A 632 -8.36 -27.12 3.25
N GLY A 633 -9.39 -26.63 2.58
CA GLY A 633 -10.79 -26.78 3.00
C GLY A 633 -11.33 -28.17 2.60
N SER A 634 -12.49 -28.56 3.15
CA SER A 634 -13.13 -29.86 2.85
C SER A 634 -13.45 -30.08 1.37
N ASP A 635 -13.57 -29.00 0.61
CA ASP A 635 -14.00 -28.98 -0.79
C ASP A 635 -12.86 -28.76 -1.80
N SER A 636 -11.63 -28.53 -1.32
CA SER A 636 -10.53 -27.96 -2.12
C SER A 636 -9.92 -28.87 -3.20
N PHE A 637 -10.22 -30.17 -3.18
CA PHE A 637 -9.65 -31.14 -4.12
C PHE A 637 -10.67 -31.76 -5.08
N LYS A 638 -11.90 -31.24 -5.13
CA LYS A 638 -13.00 -31.76 -5.96
C LYS A 638 -12.67 -31.83 -7.46
N ASN A 639 -11.59 -31.19 -7.94
CA ASN A 639 -11.16 -31.21 -9.34
C ASN A 639 -9.62 -31.27 -9.47
N ASN A 640 -9.14 -31.88 -10.56
CA ASN A 640 -7.72 -31.79 -10.97
C ASN A 640 -7.38 -30.35 -11.43
N VAL A 641 -7.28 -29.40 -10.49
CA VAL A 641 -6.93 -28.00 -10.77
C VAL A 641 -5.42 -27.79 -10.92
N ASP A 642 -4.95 -27.11 -11.96
CA ASP A 642 -3.52 -27.00 -12.28
C ASP A 642 -2.74 -26.00 -11.42
N TRP A 643 -3.42 -25.21 -10.59
CA TRP A 643 -2.81 -24.18 -9.75
C TRP A 643 -2.50 -24.65 -8.32
N ILE A 644 -2.81 -25.90 -7.97
CA ILE A 644 -2.43 -26.48 -6.68
C ILE A 644 -1.17 -27.30 -6.89
N GLU A 645 -0.09 -26.86 -6.26
CA GLU A 645 1.21 -27.50 -6.25
C GLU A 645 1.34 -28.35 -4.97
N ILE A 646 1.70 -29.60 -5.15
CA ILE A 646 1.86 -30.63 -4.12
C ILE A 646 3.19 -31.34 -4.31
N ASP A 647 3.52 -32.25 -3.39
CA ASP A 647 4.80 -32.96 -3.39
C ASP A 647 5.99 -31.99 -3.52
N LEU A 648 5.91 -30.91 -2.74
CA LEU A 648 6.85 -29.79 -2.79
C LEU A 648 8.29 -30.21 -2.43
N LYS A 649 8.51 -31.44 -1.95
CA LYS A 649 9.83 -31.93 -1.60
C LYS A 649 10.62 -32.35 -2.86
N TRP A 650 11.71 -31.62 -3.06
CA TRP A 650 12.94 -31.96 -3.81
C TRP A 650 12.92 -32.00 -5.33
N ASP A 651 11.83 -32.43 -5.97
CA ASP A 651 11.77 -32.50 -7.44
C ASP A 651 11.13 -31.24 -8.07
N ASN A 652 10.33 -30.48 -7.31
CA ASN A 652 9.63 -29.29 -7.77
C ASN A 652 10.22 -28.00 -7.17
N PHE A 653 11.31 -27.50 -7.74
CA PHE A 653 12.18 -26.51 -7.10
C PHE A 653 11.55 -25.12 -6.90
N VAL A 654 10.80 -24.62 -7.88
CA VAL A 654 10.17 -23.29 -7.81
C VAL A 654 9.05 -23.26 -6.76
N PRO A 655 8.06 -24.18 -6.77
CA PRO A 655 7.06 -24.29 -5.72
C PRO A 655 7.64 -24.58 -4.33
N ASN A 656 8.69 -25.40 -4.24
CA ASN A 656 9.44 -25.61 -2.99
C ASN A 656 9.94 -24.29 -2.40
N ARG A 657 10.68 -23.52 -3.21
CA ARG A 657 11.23 -22.23 -2.80
C ARG A 657 10.13 -21.26 -2.40
N LEU A 658 9.05 -21.14 -3.19
CA LEU A 658 7.94 -20.22 -2.89
C LEU A 658 7.21 -20.58 -1.59
N PHE A 659 7.05 -21.89 -1.30
CA PHE A 659 6.47 -22.34 -0.05
C PHE A 659 7.33 -21.94 1.15
N LEU A 660 8.64 -22.19 1.07
CA LEU A 660 9.59 -21.85 2.13
C LEU A 660 9.76 -20.34 2.28
N GLU A 661 9.77 -19.58 1.20
CA GLU A 661 9.79 -18.10 1.22
C GLU A 661 8.56 -17.55 1.93
N HIS A 662 7.35 -18.04 1.61
CA HIS A 662 6.13 -17.61 2.29
C HIS A 662 6.13 -18.02 3.76
N LEU A 663 6.52 -19.26 4.07
CA LEU A 663 6.65 -19.75 5.43
C LEU A 663 7.59 -18.87 6.26
N ALA A 664 8.79 -18.61 5.75
CA ALA A 664 9.79 -17.82 6.45
C ALA A 664 9.38 -16.35 6.59
N LEU A 665 8.76 -15.75 5.57
CA LEU A 665 8.20 -14.39 5.65
C LEU A 665 7.09 -14.30 6.71
N HIS A 666 6.20 -15.29 6.77
CA HIS A 666 5.12 -15.33 7.75
C HIS A 666 5.64 -15.49 9.18
N ILE A 667 6.61 -16.39 9.40
CA ILE A 667 7.32 -16.54 10.68
C ILE A 667 8.00 -15.23 11.07
N SER A 668 8.64 -14.54 10.12
CA SER A 668 9.34 -13.27 10.36
C SER A 668 8.37 -12.17 10.80
N ALA A 669 7.20 -12.07 10.16
CA ALA A 669 6.16 -11.13 10.54
C ALA A 669 5.65 -11.39 11.96
N ILE A 670 5.42 -12.65 12.34
CA ILE A 670 5.03 -13.04 13.71
C ILE A 670 6.15 -12.75 14.70
N ALA A 671 7.41 -13.04 14.37
CA ALA A 671 8.55 -12.74 15.23
C ALA A 671 8.64 -11.23 15.52
N ILE A 672 8.49 -10.41 14.51
CA ILE A 672 8.50 -8.95 14.65
C ILE A 672 7.32 -8.45 15.48
N SER A 673 6.10 -8.99 15.28
CA SER A 673 4.95 -8.62 16.12
C SER A 673 5.18 -8.95 17.61
N LYS A 674 6.11 -9.85 17.93
CA LYS A 674 6.57 -10.18 19.28
C LYS A 674 7.87 -9.47 19.72
N GLY A 675 8.35 -8.47 18.98
CA GLY A 675 9.52 -7.67 19.36
C GLY A 675 10.87 -8.36 19.16
N ILE A 676 10.96 -9.30 18.22
CA ILE A 676 12.18 -10.06 17.93
C ILE A 676 13.03 -9.35 16.87
N GLN A 677 14.32 -9.21 17.14
CA GLN A 677 15.31 -8.57 16.28
C GLN A 677 16.18 -9.60 15.52
N GLU A 678 16.27 -10.84 16.01
CA GLU A 678 17.12 -11.87 15.41
C GLU A 678 16.43 -13.24 15.38
N ILE A 679 16.55 -13.95 14.26
CA ILE A 679 16.12 -15.34 14.10
C ILE A 679 17.33 -16.19 13.72
N GLN A 680 17.67 -17.16 14.57
CA GLN A 680 18.53 -18.29 14.22
C GLN A 680 17.66 -19.40 13.64
N TRP A 681 17.87 -19.74 12.37
CA TRP A 681 17.17 -20.85 11.74
C TRP A 681 17.85 -22.17 12.11
N CYS A 682 17.03 -23.16 12.49
CA CYS A 682 17.44 -24.54 12.70
C CYS A 682 16.66 -25.42 11.72
N LEU A 683 17.36 -26.18 10.88
CA LEU A 683 16.78 -26.90 9.76
C LEU A 683 17.15 -28.37 9.83
N SER A 684 16.19 -29.24 9.52
CA SER A 684 16.41 -30.68 9.34
C SER A 684 16.42 -31.09 7.87
N TYR A 685 17.04 -32.24 7.59
CA TYR A 685 16.97 -32.89 6.28
C TYR A 685 17.02 -34.43 6.44
N PRO A 686 16.42 -35.22 5.53
CA PRO A 686 16.53 -36.68 5.57
C PRO A 686 17.98 -37.15 5.40
N SER A 687 18.40 -38.19 6.13
CA SER A 687 19.76 -38.73 5.97
C SER A 687 19.99 -39.38 4.58
N ALA A 688 18.93 -39.74 3.87
CA ALA A 688 18.95 -40.23 2.49
C ALA A 688 19.26 -39.14 1.43
N PHE A 689 19.47 -37.89 1.86
CA PHE A 689 19.84 -36.82 0.94
C PHE A 689 21.12 -37.11 0.18
N SER A 690 21.04 -36.92 -1.13
CA SER A 690 22.22 -36.89 -1.98
C SER A 690 23.05 -35.64 -1.67
N LYS A 691 24.35 -35.66 -2.00
CA LYS A 691 25.21 -34.47 -1.83
C LYS A 691 24.70 -33.27 -2.65
N GLY A 692 24.09 -33.54 -3.81
CA GLY A 692 23.41 -32.54 -4.63
C GLY A 692 22.22 -31.92 -3.90
N ASP A 693 21.32 -32.75 -3.34
CA ASP A 693 20.13 -32.29 -2.61
C ASP A 693 20.50 -31.41 -1.42
N LEU A 694 21.50 -31.82 -0.63
CA LEU A 694 21.93 -31.09 0.55
C LEU A 694 22.48 -29.70 0.22
N ARG A 695 23.33 -29.61 -0.81
CA ARG A 695 23.88 -28.32 -1.31
C ARG A 695 22.78 -27.41 -1.83
N ARG A 696 21.83 -27.97 -2.59
CA ARG A 696 20.69 -27.22 -3.13
C ARG A 696 19.80 -26.68 -2.00
N TYR A 697 19.46 -27.51 -1.02
CA TYR A 697 18.62 -27.12 0.12
C TYR A 697 19.26 -26.03 0.98
N ALA A 698 20.55 -26.17 1.30
CA ALA A 698 21.30 -25.16 2.03
C ALA A 698 21.36 -23.82 1.26
N ARG A 699 21.61 -23.87 -0.06
CA ARG A 699 21.60 -22.67 -0.90
C ARG A 699 20.22 -22.00 -0.96
N THR A 700 19.14 -22.78 -1.09
CA THR A 700 17.77 -22.23 -1.06
C THR A 700 17.51 -21.47 0.23
N TRP A 701 17.89 -22.02 1.38
CA TRP A 701 17.72 -21.33 2.66
C TRP A 701 18.60 -20.10 2.81
N GLN A 702 19.84 -20.14 2.30
CA GLN A 702 20.71 -18.96 2.26
C GLN A 702 20.04 -17.83 1.46
N ASP A 703 19.56 -18.12 0.24
CA ASP A 703 18.89 -17.15 -0.62
C ASP A 703 17.63 -16.56 0.06
N ILE A 704 16.84 -17.40 0.75
CA ILE A 704 15.66 -16.96 1.51
C ILE A 704 16.08 -16.00 2.62
N THR A 705 17.07 -16.36 3.44
CA THR A 705 17.52 -15.51 4.55
C THR A 705 18.16 -14.21 4.08
N ASP A 706 18.86 -14.20 2.95
CA ASP A 706 19.46 -13.01 2.36
C ASP A 706 18.37 -12.03 1.90
N LYS A 707 17.33 -12.54 1.24
CA LYS A 707 16.16 -11.73 0.85
C LYS A 707 15.45 -11.14 2.07
N LEU A 708 15.21 -11.96 3.10
CA LEU A 708 14.54 -11.48 4.31
C LEU A 708 15.38 -10.44 5.05
N ASN A 709 16.70 -10.66 5.21
CA ASN A 709 17.61 -9.66 5.80
C ASN A 709 17.52 -8.29 5.09
N ALA A 710 17.30 -8.28 3.77
CA ALA A 710 17.21 -7.06 2.99
C ALA A 710 15.90 -6.28 3.18
N SER A 711 14.81 -6.93 3.59
CA SER A 711 13.47 -6.29 3.59
C SER A 711 12.68 -6.37 4.90
N THR A 712 13.09 -7.18 5.88
CA THR A 712 12.35 -7.33 7.15
C THR A 712 12.86 -6.41 8.27
N GLY A 713 14.10 -5.92 8.15
CA GLY A 713 14.76 -5.11 9.18
C GLY A 713 15.27 -5.90 10.40
N ILE A 714 15.13 -7.23 10.40
CA ILE A 714 15.67 -8.13 11.43
C ILE A 714 16.79 -9.00 10.88
N LYS A 715 17.64 -9.52 11.77
CA LYS A 715 18.75 -10.38 11.39
C LYS A 715 18.29 -11.84 11.29
N HIS A 716 18.43 -12.42 10.11
CA HIS A 716 18.22 -13.84 9.85
C HIS A 716 19.57 -14.54 9.74
N ILE A 717 19.84 -15.48 10.66
CA ILE A 717 21.05 -16.30 10.66
C ILE A 717 20.72 -17.64 10.02
N CYS A 718 21.18 -17.83 8.79
CA CYS A 718 21.17 -19.13 8.12
C CYS A 718 22.26 -20.02 8.72
N PRO A 719 21.99 -21.30 9.03
CA PRO A 719 23.04 -22.20 9.46
C PRO A 719 23.93 -22.60 8.29
N GLU A 720 25.25 -22.63 8.51
CA GLU A 720 26.19 -23.20 7.54
C GLU A 720 25.91 -24.70 7.35
N GLN A 721 26.11 -25.21 6.14
CA GLN A 721 25.80 -26.61 5.78
C GLN A 721 26.50 -27.63 6.68
N ASP A 722 27.66 -27.31 7.25
CA ASP A 722 28.41 -28.21 8.12
C ASP A 722 28.29 -27.87 9.62
N ASN A 723 27.45 -26.89 9.97
CA ASN A 723 27.10 -26.56 11.35
C ASN A 723 25.97 -27.47 11.85
N LEU A 724 26.36 -28.67 12.28
CA LEU A 724 25.46 -29.73 12.72
C LEU A 724 24.65 -29.41 14.00
N ASN A 725 24.90 -28.28 14.66
CA ASN A 725 24.05 -27.81 15.76
C ASN A 725 22.73 -27.22 15.27
N TYR A 726 22.72 -26.63 14.07
CA TYR A 726 21.58 -25.92 13.51
C TYR A 726 21.14 -26.48 12.15
N PHE A 727 21.95 -27.30 11.49
CA PHE A 727 21.64 -27.96 10.23
C PHE A 727 22.02 -29.44 10.30
N ARG A 728 21.06 -30.32 10.54
CA ARG A 728 21.33 -31.75 10.80
C ARG A 728 20.22 -32.67 10.32
N THR A 729 20.42 -33.97 10.44
CA THR A 729 19.43 -34.94 9.95
C THR A 729 18.15 -34.99 10.82
N GLU A 730 17.03 -35.34 10.19
CA GLU A 730 15.72 -35.54 10.85
C GLU A 730 15.85 -36.57 11.99
N SER A 731 16.53 -37.71 11.74
CA SER A 731 16.80 -38.76 12.75
C SER A 731 17.51 -38.27 14.02
N LEU A 732 18.48 -37.36 13.88
CA LEU A 732 19.23 -36.81 15.02
C LEU A 732 18.40 -35.82 15.83
N ALA A 733 17.62 -34.96 15.16
CA ALA A 733 16.71 -34.05 15.84
C ALA A 733 15.61 -34.82 16.59
N PHE A 734 15.07 -35.86 15.97
CA PHE A 734 14.10 -36.76 16.57
C PHE A 734 14.65 -37.45 17.84
N ALA A 735 15.86 -38.02 17.77
CA ALA A 735 16.49 -38.64 18.93
C ALA A 735 16.71 -37.63 20.07
N GLN A 736 17.10 -36.39 19.75
CA GLN A 736 17.27 -35.34 20.74
C GLN A 736 15.95 -35.01 21.46
N TYR A 737 14.81 -35.02 20.76
CA TYR A 737 13.51 -34.83 21.41
C TYR A 737 13.23 -35.89 22.47
N PHE A 738 13.40 -37.17 22.17
CA PHE A 738 13.19 -38.23 23.18
C PHE A 738 14.19 -38.11 24.34
N ALA A 739 15.44 -37.77 24.03
CA ALA A 739 16.49 -37.68 25.04
C ALA A 739 16.28 -36.50 26.00
N ASP A 740 15.96 -35.32 25.48
CA ASP A 740 16.04 -34.07 26.23
C ASP A 740 14.67 -33.41 26.48
N ARG A 741 13.61 -33.78 25.74
CA ARG A 741 12.24 -33.29 25.97
C ARG A 741 11.36 -34.31 26.71
N GLU A 742 11.46 -35.59 26.35
CA GLU A 742 10.77 -36.68 27.04
C GLU A 742 11.66 -37.37 28.11
N GLU A 743 12.90 -36.91 28.27
CA GLU A 743 13.85 -37.31 29.31
C GLU A 743 14.28 -38.80 29.31
N TYR A 744 14.17 -39.49 28.18
CA TYR A 744 14.60 -40.90 28.06
C TYR A 744 16.10 -41.07 27.84
N ASN A 745 16.72 -42.02 28.53
CA ASN A 745 18.11 -42.41 28.26
C ASN A 745 18.15 -43.34 27.04
N LEU A 746 18.92 -42.97 26.02
CA LEU A 746 19.11 -43.79 24.81
C LEU A 746 20.24 -44.80 25.06
N VAL A 747 19.97 -45.77 25.93
CA VAL A 747 20.84 -46.92 26.20
C VAL A 747 20.37 -48.06 25.32
N ARG A 748 21.19 -48.45 24.33
CA ARG A 748 20.88 -49.54 23.37
C ARG A 748 19.49 -49.36 22.76
N SER A 749 19.25 -48.22 22.15
CA SER A 749 17.92 -47.81 21.71
C SER A 749 17.87 -47.58 20.22
N THR A 750 16.74 -47.89 19.60
CA THR A 750 16.43 -47.50 18.23
C THR A 750 15.39 -46.38 18.24
N CYS A 751 15.61 -45.35 17.43
CA CYS A 751 14.67 -44.26 17.21
C CYS A 751 14.20 -44.31 15.75
N ILE A 752 12.88 -44.27 15.52
CA ILE A 752 12.26 -44.32 14.19
C ILE A 752 11.25 -43.18 14.04
N ASP A 753 11.57 -42.18 13.22
CA ASP A 753 10.64 -41.15 12.81
C ASP A 753 9.89 -41.60 11.55
N ILE A 754 8.61 -41.99 11.68
CA ILE A 754 7.78 -42.43 10.55
C ILE A 754 7.05 -41.21 9.98
N GLY A 755 7.57 -40.69 8.87
CA GLY A 755 7.01 -39.55 8.16
C GLY A 755 5.89 -39.90 7.17
N GLY A 756 5.65 -38.97 6.22
CA GLY A 756 4.74 -39.22 5.09
C GLY A 756 5.41 -39.99 3.95
N GLY A 757 6.69 -39.73 3.67
CA GLY A 757 7.43 -40.32 2.55
C GLY A 757 8.66 -41.17 2.90
N THR A 758 9.24 -40.97 4.09
CA THR A 758 10.42 -41.70 4.58
C THR A 758 10.24 -42.06 6.06
N SER A 759 10.96 -43.10 6.49
CA SER A 759 11.20 -43.38 7.90
C SER A 759 12.68 -43.17 8.21
N ASP A 760 12.96 -42.27 9.15
CA ASP A 760 14.32 -41.89 9.54
C ASP A 760 14.71 -42.64 10.83
N ILE A 761 15.75 -43.46 10.73
CA ILE A 761 16.18 -44.42 11.76
C ILE A 761 17.50 -43.96 12.36
N SER A 762 17.65 -44.07 13.68
CA SER A 762 18.94 -43.97 14.36
C SER A 762 19.08 -44.98 15.49
N ILE A 763 20.27 -45.54 15.64
CA ILE A 763 20.60 -46.55 16.65
C ILE A 763 21.65 -45.97 17.59
N TRP A 764 21.40 -46.09 18.89
CA TRP A 764 22.15 -45.43 19.95
C TRP A 764 22.62 -46.43 21.01
N GLU A 765 23.85 -46.28 21.48
CA GLU A 765 24.37 -47.01 22.64
C GLU A 765 25.01 -46.03 23.61
N ASN A 766 24.60 -46.06 24.87
CA ASN A 766 25.10 -45.15 25.91
C ASN A 766 25.01 -43.66 25.52
N ASN A 767 23.89 -43.25 24.91
CA ASN A 767 23.66 -41.92 24.34
C ASN A 767 24.63 -41.54 23.20
N GLU A 768 25.35 -42.48 22.60
CA GLU A 768 26.22 -42.25 21.44
C GLU A 768 25.60 -42.82 20.17
N LEU A 769 25.61 -42.03 19.10
CA LEU A 769 25.11 -42.45 17.79
C LEU A 769 26.02 -43.53 17.20
N ILE A 770 25.46 -44.72 16.98
CA ILE A 770 26.13 -45.84 16.31
C ILE A 770 25.86 -45.80 14.81
N HIS A 771 24.58 -45.66 14.44
CA HIS A 771 24.14 -45.73 13.05
C HIS A 771 22.95 -44.81 12.80
N GLN A 772 22.83 -44.27 11.59
CA GLN A 772 21.61 -43.64 11.11
C GLN A 772 21.36 -43.92 9.64
N CYS A 773 20.09 -44.01 9.26
CA CYS A 773 19.68 -44.12 7.86
C CYS A 773 18.25 -43.61 7.66
N SER A 774 17.82 -43.47 6.41
CA SER A 774 16.45 -43.10 6.06
C SER A 774 16.01 -43.98 4.90
N VAL A 775 14.83 -44.58 5.02
CA VAL A 775 14.27 -45.54 4.05
C VAL A 775 12.93 -45.05 3.54
N ARG A 776 12.57 -45.32 2.28
CA ARG A 776 11.34 -44.79 1.65
C ARG A 776 10.13 -45.69 1.91
N LEU A 777 9.92 -46.04 3.18
CA LEU A 777 8.77 -46.77 3.69
C LEU A 777 8.14 -45.96 4.82
N ALA A 778 7.00 -45.32 4.56
CA ALA A 778 6.35 -44.43 5.51
C ALA A 778 4.83 -44.39 5.28
N GLY A 779 4.12 -43.37 5.79
CA GLY A 779 2.67 -43.25 5.67
C GLY A 779 2.12 -43.48 4.25
N ARG A 780 2.81 -42.98 3.21
CA ARG A 780 2.41 -43.23 1.80
C ARG A 780 2.30 -44.72 1.47
N GLN A 781 3.29 -45.52 1.84
CA GLN A 781 3.32 -46.96 1.53
C GLN A 781 2.51 -47.78 2.54
N LEU A 782 2.52 -47.36 3.81
CA LEU A 782 1.88 -48.09 4.91
C LEU A 782 0.37 -47.88 4.96
N ILE A 783 -0.15 -46.73 4.48
CA ILE A 783 -1.60 -46.46 4.48
C ILE A 783 -2.12 -45.85 3.17
N SER A 784 -1.53 -44.76 2.66
CA SER A 784 -2.17 -43.97 1.59
C SER A 784 -2.31 -44.76 0.28
N GLN A 785 -1.28 -45.53 -0.09
CA GLN A 785 -1.30 -46.42 -1.25
C GLN A 785 -2.35 -47.53 -1.12
N LEU A 786 -2.60 -48.04 0.09
CA LEU A 786 -3.59 -49.10 0.30
C LEU A 786 -4.98 -48.60 -0.06
N PHE A 787 -5.34 -47.40 0.41
CA PHE A 787 -6.60 -46.76 0.07
C PHE A 787 -6.67 -46.27 -1.39
N GLU A 788 -5.54 -45.90 -2.00
CA GLU A 788 -5.47 -45.58 -3.43
C GLU A 788 -5.84 -46.82 -4.28
N VAL A 789 -5.36 -48.00 -3.88
CA VAL A 789 -5.70 -49.26 -4.55
C VAL A 789 -7.17 -49.64 -4.29
N ASN A 790 -7.70 -49.41 -3.08
CA ASN A 790 -9.08 -49.70 -2.72
C ASN A 790 -9.94 -48.43 -2.44
N ILE A 791 -10.17 -47.64 -3.49
CA ILE A 791 -10.96 -46.38 -3.40
C ILE A 791 -12.39 -46.64 -2.93
N ASP A 792 -13.01 -47.76 -3.31
CA ASP A 792 -14.38 -48.05 -2.91
C ASP A 792 -14.46 -48.29 -1.38
N PHE A 793 -13.46 -48.95 -0.79
CA PHE A 793 -13.32 -49.05 0.66
C PHE A 793 -13.09 -47.69 1.31
N LEU A 794 -12.27 -46.80 0.74
CA LEU A 794 -12.10 -45.41 1.21
C LEU A 794 -13.46 -44.68 1.28
N CYS A 795 -14.22 -44.71 0.19
CA CYS A 795 -15.46 -43.95 0.05
C CYS A 795 -16.53 -44.46 1.02
N LYS A 796 -16.67 -45.79 1.14
CA LYS A 796 -17.54 -46.44 2.12
C LYS A 796 -17.11 -46.14 3.56
N SER A 797 -15.80 -46.15 3.82
CA SER A 797 -15.24 -45.98 5.16
C SER A 797 -15.42 -44.57 5.69
N PHE A 798 -15.04 -43.55 4.91
CA PHE A 798 -15.10 -42.15 5.34
C PHE A 798 -16.40 -41.43 4.94
N GLN A 799 -17.34 -42.15 4.30
CA GLN A 799 -18.60 -41.63 3.78
C GLN A 799 -18.39 -40.40 2.89
N VAL A 800 -17.44 -40.51 1.97
CA VAL A 800 -17.08 -39.45 1.02
C VAL A 800 -17.54 -39.81 -0.39
N ASP A 801 -17.83 -38.80 -1.20
CA ASP A 801 -18.30 -38.98 -2.58
C ASP A 801 -17.22 -39.65 -3.46
N PRO A 802 -17.49 -40.81 -4.09
CA PRO A 802 -16.56 -41.47 -5.00
C PRO A 802 -16.12 -40.61 -6.19
N GLY A 803 -16.98 -39.70 -6.66
CA GLY A 803 -16.65 -38.79 -7.76
C GLY A 803 -15.47 -37.86 -7.45
N SER A 804 -15.26 -37.55 -6.18
CA SER A 804 -14.18 -36.68 -5.70
C SER A 804 -12.82 -37.38 -5.54
N TRP A 805 -12.75 -38.70 -5.77
CA TRP A 805 -11.53 -39.50 -5.58
C TRP A 805 -11.15 -40.33 -6.80
N LYS A 806 -12.14 -40.83 -7.55
CA LYS A 806 -11.89 -41.66 -8.73
C LYS A 806 -11.22 -40.83 -9.84
N GLY A 807 -10.06 -41.28 -10.32
CA GLY A 807 -9.32 -40.64 -11.41
C GLY A 807 -8.38 -39.51 -11.00
N LEU A 808 -8.19 -39.27 -9.69
CA LEU A 808 -7.13 -38.40 -9.21
C LEU A 808 -5.76 -38.96 -9.59
N LYS A 809 -4.82 -38.05 -9.91
CA LYS A 809 -3.40 -38.42 -9.99
C LYS A 809 -2.91 -38.86 -8.60
N GLN A 810 -1.99 -39.81 -8.57
CA GLN A 810 -1.49 -40.45 -7.36
C GLN A 810 -1.06 -39.44 -6.27
N GLU A 811 -0.29 -38.42 -6.64
CA GLU A 811 0.23 -37.43 -5.70
C GLU A 811 -0.90 -36.60 -5.08
N ARG A 812 -1.93 -36.29 -5.87
CA ARG A 812 -3.12 -35.54 -5.41
C ARG A 812 -3.99 -36.36 -4.50
N PHE A 813 -4.15 -37.65 -4.83
CA PHE A 813 -4.83 -38.59 -3.96
C PHE A 813 -4.16 -38.62 -2.58
N TYR A 814 -2.82 -38.73 -2.52
CA TYR A 814 -2.09 -38.73 -1.24
C TYR A 814 -2.27 -37.43 -0.47
N ALA A 815 -2.11 -36.27 -1.11
CA ALA A 815 -2.28 -34.98 -0.44
C ALA A 815 -3.70 -34.81 0.15
N GLN A 816 -4.73 -35.19 -0.61
CA GLN A 816 -6.12 -35.11 -0.15
C GLN A 816 -6.40 -36.13 0.97
N PHE A 817 -5.88 -37.35 0.85
CA PHE A 817 -6.06 -38.41 1.84
C PHE A 817 -5.37 -38.08 3.17
N ASP A 818 -4.14 -37.55 3.13
CA ASP A 818 -3.41 -37.15 4.34
C ASP A 818 -4.18 -36.06 5.12
N ASN A 819 -4.82 -35.12 4.42
CA ASN A 819 -5.68 -34.09 5.04
C ASN A 819 -7.01 -34.68 5.58
N LEU A 820 -7.59 -35.66 4.89
CA LEU A 820 -8.77 -36.39 5.39
C LEU A 820 -8.44 -37.15 6.68
N LEU A 821 -7.30 -37.85 6.71
CA LEU A 821 -6.83 -38.54 7.92
C LEU A 821 -6.60 -37.55 9.06
N ARG A 822 -5.94 -36.41 8.80
CA ARG A 822 -5.73 -35.37 9.82
C ARG A 822 -7.02 -34.92 10.50
N SER A 823 -8.15 -34.91 9.78
CA SER A 823 -9.43 -34.41 10.29
C SER A 823 -10.38 -35.50 10.83
N ARG A 824 -10.34 -36.73 10.30
CA ARG A 824 -11.36 -37.76 10.59
C ARG A 824 -10.81 -39.09 11.10
N SER A 825 -9.50 -39.32 11.14
CA SER A 825 -8.94 -40.65 11.41
C SER A 825 -9.33 -41.21 12.78
N GLU A 826 -9.28 -40.39 13.83
CA GLU A 826 -9.55 -40.84 15.21
C GLU A 826 -11.02 -41.19 15.42
N GLU A 827 -11.93 -40.34 14.92
CA GLU A 827 -13.37 -40.60 14.96
C GLU A 827 -13.71 -41.89 14.21
N TRP A 828 -13.20 -42.00 12.98
CA TRP A 828 -13.42 -43.17 12.14
C TRP A 828 -12.89 -44.47 12.77
N LEU A 829 -11.67 -44.44 13.33
CA LEU A 829 -11.05 -45.60 13.96
C LEU A 829 -11.86 -46.08 15.17
N ARG A 830 -12.29 -45.16 16.05
CA ARG A 830 -13.13 -45.48 17.23
C ARG A 830 -14.43 -46.18 16.86
N ASP A 831 -15.02 -45.85 15.72
CA ASP A 831 -16.27 -46.48 15.28
C ASP A 831 -16.05 -47.80 14.55
N LYS A 832 -14.98 -47.92 13.76
CA LYS A 832 -14.66 -49.15 13.03
C LYS A 832 -14.26 -50.30 13.94
N ILE A 833 -13.47 -50.00 14.97
CA ILE A 833 -12.95 -51.00 15.90
C ILE A 833 -14.06 -51.79 16.63
N LYS A 834 -15.20 -51.16 16.92
CA LYS A 834 -16.37 -51.82 17.55
C LYS A 834 -16.90 -53.03 16.77
N ASN A 835 -16.61 -53.11 15.46
CA ASN A 835 -17.03 -54.19 14.58
C ASN A 835 -15.84 -54.94 13.96
N PHE A 836 -14.64 -54.85 14.54
CA PHE A 836 -13.41 -55.44 14.00
C PHE A 836 -13.60 -56.91 13.59
N ASP A 837 -14.18 -57.75 14.45
CA ASP A 837 -14.38 -59.18 14.20
C ASP A 837 -15.25 -59.50 12.98
N LYS A 838 -16.15 -58.57 12.60
CA LYS A 838 -17.15 -58.74 11.54
C LYS A 838 -16.75 -58.08 10.22
N ASP A 839 -15.71 -57.25 10.21
CA ASP A 839 -15.27 -56.48 9.04
C ASP A 839 -13.97 -57.07 8.46
N SER A 840 -14.11 -58.05 7.56
CA SER A 840 -12.97 -58.72 6.93
C SER A 840 -12.12 -57.79 6.05
N GLU A 841 -12.72 -56.76 5.46
CA GLU A 841 -11.99 -55.75 4.68
C GLU A 841 -11.08 -54.95 5.62
N PHE A 842 -11.61 -54.50 6.77
CA PHE A 842 -10.83 -53.77 7.77
C PHE A 842 -9.73 -54.63 8.41
N GLN A 843 -10.01 -55.90 8.73
CA GLN A 843 -8.98 -56.86 9.18
C GLN A 843 -7.85 -57.01 8.15
N GLY A 844 -8.20 -57.03 6.86
CA GLY A 844 -7.23 -57.05 5.76
C GLY A 844 -6.33 -55.82 5.77
N LEU A 845 -6.89 -54.63 5.95
CA LEU A 845 -6.14 -53.38 6.06
C LEU A 845 -5.19 -53.39 7.27
N VAL A 846 -5.69 -53.75 8.46
CA VAL A 846 -4.86 -53.81 9.68
C VAL A 846 -3.69 -54.78 9.50
N ARG A 847 -3.92 -55.95 8.88
CA ARG A 847 -2.85 -56.89 8.55
C ARG A 847 -1.80 -56.30 7.61
N LEU A 848 -2.20 -55.52 6.61
CA LEU A 848 -1.25 -54.87 5.67
C LEU A 848 -0.40 -53.81 6.37
N ILE A 849 -1.02 -52.99 7.24
CA ILE A 849 -0.30 -52.00 8.06
C ILE A 849 0.67 -52.71 9.01
N ALA A 850 0.22 -53.79 9.66
CA ALA A 850 1.04 -54.61 10.55
C ALA A 850 2.23 -55.22 9.81
N LEU A 851 2.01 -55.83 8.64
CA LEU A 851 3.07 -56.42 7.82
C LEU A 851 4.11 -55.37 7.41
N GLY A 852 3.68 -54.20 6.93
CA GLY A 852 4.60 -53.15 6.52
C GLY A 852 5.43 -52.60 7.69
N THR A 853 4.78 -52.40 8.84
CA THR A 853 5.45 -51.91 10.06
C THR A 853 6.40 -52.97 10.62
N ALA A 854 5.96 -54.23 10.74
CA ALA A 854 6.78 -55.37 11.16
C ALA A 854 8.00 -55.58 10.26
N GLY A 855 7.87 -55.36 8.95
CA GLY A 855 9.01 -55.41 8.03
C GLY A 855 10.05 -54.33 8.31
N LEU A 856 9.64 -53.14 8.77
CA LEU A 856 10.58 -52.11 9.23
C LEU A 856 11.36 -52.56 10.48
N TYR A 857 10.69 -53.21 11.44
CA TYR A 857 11.34 -53.79 12.62
C TYR A 857 12.29 -54.93 12.25
N TYR A 858 11.90 -55.81 11.33
CA TYR A 858 12.77 -56.86 10.82
C TYR A 858 14.04 -56.30 10.17
N TYR A 859 13.88 -55.23 9.37
CA TYR A 859 15.02 -54.53 8.77
C TYR A 859 15.92 -53.89 9.84
N VAL A 860 15.37 -53.26 10.89
CA VAL A 860 16.14 -52.78 12.04
C VAL A 860 16.91 -53.93 12.70
N GLY A 861 16.30 -55.11 12.84
CA GLY A 861 16.99 -56.31 13.30
C GLY A 861 18.23 -56.63 12.45
N ILE A 862 18.11 -56.59 11.11
CA ILE A 862 19.25 -56.76 10.20
C ILE A 862 20.32 -55.68 10.46
N LEU A 863 19.93 -54.42 10.69
CA LEU A 863 20.89 -53.35 11.03
C LEU A 863 21.65 -53.70 12.31
N LEU A 864 20.97 -54.15 13.36
CA LEU A 864 21.60 -54.52 14.64
C LEU A 864 22.61 -55.66 14.47
N LYS A 865 22.25 -56.70 13.70
CA LYS A 865 23.14 -57.82 13.37
C LYS A 865 24.43 -57.35 12.70
N VAL A 866 24.31 -56.50 11.68
CA VAL A 866 25.45 -55.99 10.94
C VAL A 866 26.31 -55.09 11.82
N LEU A 867 25.70 -54.19 12.61
CA LEU A 867 26.43 -53.30 13.52
C LEU A 867 27.16 -54.07 14.63
N HIS A 868 26.59 -55.17 15.10
CA HIS A 868 27.25 -56.07 16.04
C HIS A 868 28.44 -56.79 15.39
N ALA A 869 28.26 -57.32 14.18
CA ALA A 869 29.35 -57.94 13.41
C ALA A 869 30.49 -56.95 13.09
N GLU A 870 30.17 -55.68 12.90
CA GLU A 870 31.14 -54.58 12.72
C GLU A 870 31.81 -54.13 14.04
N GLY A 871 31.38 -54.65 15.20
CA GLY A 871 31.87 -54.24 16.52
C GLY A 871 31.45 -52.82 16.93
N LYS A 872 30.46 -52.22 16.25
CA LYS A 872 29.94 -50.89 16.57
C LYS A 872 28.82 -50.93 17.62
N TYR A 873 28.06 -52.02 17.67
CA TYR A 873 27.05 -52.29 18.69
C TYR A 873 27.55 -53.44 19.57
N SER A 874 27.72 -53.18 20.87
CA SER A 874 28.44 -54.12 21.74
C SER A 874 27.58 -55.26 22.30
N ALA A 875 26.27 -55.07 22.34
CA ALA A 875 25.33 -56.04 22.89
C ALA A 875 24.88 -57.07 21.84
N ASP A 876 24.54 -58.27 22.32
CA ASP A 876 23.93 -59.37 21.57
C ASP A 876 22.43 -59.46 21.94
N GLU A 877 21.78 -58.28 21.99
CA GLU A 877 20.41 -58.07 22.47
C GLU A 877 19.69 -57.10 21.54
N ILE A 878 18.39 -57.31 21.32
CA ILE A 878 17.53 -56.36 20.60
C ILE A 878 17.35 -55.05 21.39
N THR A 879 16.82 -54.01 20.74
CA THR A 879 16.73 -52.67 21.32
C THR A 879 15.28 -52.24 21.61
N PRO A 880 14.99 -51.58 22.75
CA PRO A 880 13.78 -50.79 22.88
C PRO A 880 13.69 -49.75 21.75
N THR A 881 12.49 -49.57 21.22
CA THR A 881 12.26 -48.73 20.04
C THR A 881 11.39 -47.52 20.38
N TYR A 882 11.86 -46.32 20.06
CA TYR A 882 11.13 -45.07 20.19
C TYR A 882 10.61 -44.65 18.81
N VAL A 883 9.29 -44.51 18.68
CA VAL A 883 8.63 -44.25 17.41
C VAL A 883 7.82 -42.97 17.48
N GLY A 884 7.87 -42.17 16.43
CA GLY A 884 7.13 -40.92 16.33
C GLY A 884 6.95 -40.47 14.90
N GLY A 885 6.73 -39.18 14.70
CA GLY A 885 6.32 -38.63 13.41
C GLY A 885 4.85 -38.86 13.12
N ASN A 886 4.32 -38.24 12.07
CA ASN A 886 2.88 -38.29 11.80
C ASN A 886 2.38 -39.71 11.43
N GLY A 887 3.24 -40.53 10.81
CA GLY A 887 2.93 -41.92 10.45
C GLY A 887 2.86 -42.87 11.65
N SER A 888 3.46 -42.52 12.80
CA SER A 888 3.35 -43.34 14.02
C SER A 888 1.92 -43.49 14.54
N ARG A 889 1.01 -42.58 14.17
CA ARG A 889 -0.41 -42.65 14.54
C ARG A 889 -1.10 -43.89 13.99
N LEU A 890 -0.51 -44.55 12.99
CA LEU A 890 -0.96 -45.83 12.45
C LEU A 890 -0.85 -46.98 13.46
N LEU A 891 0.04 -46.88 14.44
CA LEU A 891 0.19 -47.93 15.45
C LEU A 891 -1.08 -48.08 16.30
N ASN A 892 -1.85 -47.01 16.49
CA ASN A 892 -3.17 -47.06 17.13
C ASN A 892 -4.18 -47.95 16.39
N TRP A 893 -3.93 -48.24 15.11
CA TRP A 893 -4.82 -49.06 14.27
C TRP A 893 -4.50 -50.55 14.38
N LEU A 894 -3.38 -50.91 15.04
CA LEU A 894 -2.90 -52.27 15.18
C LEU A 894 -3.34 -52.95 16.49
N ASP A 895 -4.14 -52.25 17.29
CA ASP A 895 -4.65 -52.70 18.58
C ASP A 895 -6.19 -52.60 18.59
N ASN A 896 -6.87 -53.61 19.13
CA ASN A 896 -8.33 -53.65 19.15
C ASN A 896 -9.00 -52.62 20.09
N SER A 897 -8.24 -51.89 20.91
CA SER A 897 -8.74 -50.77 21.70
C SER A 897 -8.76 -49.46 20.91
N GLY A 898 -8.04 -49.41 19.78
CA GLY A 898 -7.81 -48.20 19.00
C GLY A 898 -6.78 -47.25 19.58
N THR A 899 -6.04 -47.71 20.58
CA THR A 899 -4.95 -46.99 21.23
C THR A 899 -3.77 -47.93 21.36
N PHE A 900 -2.61 -47.50 20.87
CA PHE A 900 -1.38 -48.25 21.08
C PHE A 900 -0.77 -47.88 22.43
N ASP A 901 -0.58 -48.86 23.29
CA ASP A 901 0.14 -48.71 24.55
C ASP A 901 1.10 -49.88 24.80
N ARG A 902 1.74 -49.89 25.98
CA ARG A 902 2.74 -50.92 26.33
C ARG A 902 2.18 -52.35 26.43
N ASN A 903 0.88 -52.51 26.58
CA ASN A 903 0.21 -53.81 26.70
C ASN A 903 -0.43 -54.24 25.37
N SER A 904 -0.29 -53.43 24.31
CA SER A 904 -0.74 -53.81 22.98
C SER A 904 0.01 -55.04 22.51
N GLY A 905 -0.70 -56.12 22.16
CA GLY A 905 -0.10 -57.41 21.76
C GLY A 905 0.80 -57.30 20.53
N ILE A 906 0.58 -56.29 19.68
CA ILE A 906 1.47 -55.99 18.55
C ILE A 906 2.91 -55.63 18.98
N ASN A 907 3.16 -55.19 20.23
CA ASN A 907 4.52 -55.01 20.75
C ASN A 907 5.31 -56.32 20.75
N GLU A 908 4.67 -57.43 21.11
CA GLU A 908 5.30 -58.75 21.11
C GLU A 908 5.74 -59.12 19.70
N LEU A 909 4.90 -58.82 18.69
CA LEU A 909 5.28 -59.04 17.30
C LEU A 909 6.46 -58.17 16.87
N PHE A 910 6.50 -56.90 17.27
CA PHE A 910 7.61 -56.00 16.94
C PHE A 910 8.93 -56.44 17.58
N SER A 911 8.89 -56.87 18.85
CA SER A 911 10.04 -57.46 19.54
C SER A 911 10.52 -58.73 18.83
N TYR A 912 9.58 -59.64 18.54
CA TYR A 912 9.85 -60.87 17.81
C TYR A 912 10.48 -60.58 16.44
N MET A 913 9.98 -59.60 15.67
CA MET A 913 10.56 -59.23 14.38
C MET A 913 11.99 -58.68 14.47
N LEU A 914 12.31 -57.89 15.51
CA LEU A 914 13.69 -57.45 15.78
C LEU A 914 14.59 -58.65 16.06
N SER A 915 14.11 -59.58 16.89
CA SER A 915 14.84 -60.81 17.24
C SER A 915 15.11 -61.66 16.00
N ARG A 916 14.09 -61.93 15.18
CA ARG A 916 14.23 -62.74 13.96
C ARG A 916 15.11 -62.07 12.90
N GLY A 917 15.06 -60.74 12.78
CA GLY A 917 15.93 -60.00 11.84
C GLY A 917 17.39 -59.94 12.28
N SER A 918 17.62 -59.82 13.60
CA SER A 918 18.98 -59.73 14.16
C SER A 918 19.65 -61.09 14.39
N GLY A 919 18.85 -62.12 14.67
CA GLY A 919 19.31 -63.41 15.18
C GLY A 919 19.62 -63.40 16.69
N PHE A 920 19.31 -62.31 17.40
CA PHE A 920 19.47 -62.20 18.84
C PHE A 920 18.27 -62.80 19.58
N GLU A 921 18.42 -63.08 20.88
CA GLU A 921 17.30 -63.54 21.71
C GLU A 921 16.21 -62.46 21.79
N ASP A 922 14.96 -62.90 21.82
CA ASP A 922 13.82 -62.00 22.03
C ASP A 922 13.75 -61.61 23.50
N THR A 923 14.06 -60.35 23.81
CA THR A 923 14.04 -59.79 25.16
C THR A 923 12.73 -59.06 25.49
N GLU A 924 11.67 -59.25 24.69
CA GLU A 924 10.35 -58.65 24.87
C GLU A 924 10.39 -57.10 24.94
N GLU A 925 11.19 -56.50 24.05
CA GLU A 925 11.40 -55.06 24.02
C GLU A 925 10.14 -54.30 23.60
N LEU A 926 9.85 -53.24 24.35
CA LEU A 926 8.67 -52.42 24.14
C LEU A 926 8.92 -51.31 23.12
N THR A 927 7.93 -51.08 22.28
CA THR A 927 7.85 -49.88 21.44
C THR A 927 7.20 -48.74 22.23
N ARG A 928 7.83 -47.57 22.17
CA ARG A 928 7.39 -46.35 22.87
C ARG A 928 7.01 -45.29 21.86
N LEU A 929 5.74 -44.89 21.88
CA LEU A 929 5.24 -43.80 21.04
C LEU A 929 5.57 -42.43 21.65
N SER A 930 5.91 -41.47 20.79
CA SER A 930 5.98 -40.05 21.11
C SER A 930 4.66 -39.55 21.70
N GLN A 931 4.74 -38.70 22.73
CA GLN A 931 3.57 -38.05 23.31
C GLN A 931 2.96 -36.98 22.38
N LYS A 932 3.74 -36.50 21.41
CA LYS A 932 3.31 -35.46 20.47
C LYS A 932 3.76 -35.81 19.04
N PRO A 933 3.06 -36.73 18.35
CA PRO A 933 3.37 -37.08 16.98
C PRO A 933 3.50 -35.85 16.07
N LYS A 934 4.59 -35.81 15.30
CA LYS A 934 5.01 -34.74 14.37
C LYS A 934 5.68 -33.52 15.01
N ASP A 935 5.73 -33.39 16.33
CA ASP A 935 6.44 -32.30 17.02
C ASP A 935 7.94 -32.57 17.22
N GLU A 936 8.36 -33.82 17.10
CA GLU A 936 9.65 -34.32 17.59
C GLU A 936 10.84 -33.64 16.92
N VAL A 937 10.86 -33.62 15.58
CA VAL A 937 11.98 -33.06 14.81
C VAL A 937 12.08 -31.55 15.01
N ALA A 938 10.98 -30.81 14.81
CA ALA A 938 10.97 -29.36 14.96
C ALA A 938 11.33 -28.91 16.39
N CYS A 939 10.79 -29.58 17.41
CA CYS A 939 11.14 -29.35 18.81
C CYS A 939 12.60 -29.71 19.09
N GLY A 940 13.03 -30.88 18.60
CA GLY A 940 14.39 -31.37 18.70
C GLY A 940 15.43 -30.37 18.21
N LEU A 941 15.18 -29.74 17.05
CA LEU A 941 16.04 -28.73 16.43
C LEU A 941 16.29 -27.47 17.28
N VAL A 942 15.42 -27.15 18.24
CA VAL A 942 15.53 -25.94 19.06
C VAL A 942 15.94 -26.20 20.51
N LEU A 943 16.26 -27.45 20.86
CA LEU A 943 16.81 -27.84 22.16
C LEU A 943 18.30 -27.45 22.24
N ASN A 944 18.72 -26.88 23.37
CA ASN A 944 20.05 -26.27 23.53
C ASN A 944 21.09 -27.21 24.15
N ASP A 945 20.68 -27.95 25.17
CA ASP A 945 21.54 -28.84 25.95
C ASP A 945 21.17 -30.28 25.62
N THR A 946 22.17 -31.12 25.39
CA THR A 946 21.95 -32.52 25.09
C THR A 946 23.02 -33.41 25.71
N ARG A 947 22.57 -34.56 26.20
CA ARG A 947 23.47 -35.64 26.65
C ARG A 947 23.93 -36.56 25.51
N LEU A 948 23.35 -36.40 24.32
CA LEU A 948 23.67 -37.22 23.16
C LEU A 948 25.05 -36.87 22.59
N LYS A 949 25.81 -37.90 22.24
CA LYS A 949 27.13 -37.82 21.60
C LYS A 949 27.03 -38.27 20.14
N GLY A 950 27.85 -37.69 19.28
CA GLY A 950 27.83 -38.02 17.84
C GLY A 950 26.86 -37.19 17.00
N LEU A 951 26.10 -36.26 17.60
CA LEU A 951 25.24 -35.30 16.88
C LEU A 951 26.02 -34.44 15.86
N THR A 952 27.31 -34.20 16.11
CA THR A 952 28.21 -33.43 15.26
C THR A 952 29.16 -34.29 14.42
N LYS A 953 28.90 -35.61 14.32
CA LYS A 953 29.74 -36.55 13.55
C LYS A 953 29.51 -36.35 12.05
N LYS A 954 30.57 -35.97 11.32
CA LYS A 954 30.54 -35.73 9.85
C LYS A 954 30.67 -36.99 8.99
N GLN A 955 30.78 -38.18 9.58
CA GLN A 955 31.12 -39.41 8.86
C GLN A 955 29.91 -39.93 8.07
N ARG A 956 30.13 -40.25 6.79
CA ARG A 956 29.12 -40.90 5.94
C ARG A 956 28.82 -42.29 6.51
N ASP A 957 27.54 -42.63 6.58
CA ASP A 957 27.06 -43.90 7.12
C ASP A 957 26.16 -44.58 6.07
N PRO A 958 26.73 -45.42 5.19
CA PRO A 958 25.98 -46.00 4.08
C PRO A 958 24.91 -46.98 4.55
N LEU A 959 23.81 -47.04 3.79
CA LEU A 959 22.70 -47.98 4.01
C LEU A 959 23.19 -49.42 4.03
N ILE A 960 22.54 -50.28 4.80
CA ILE A 960 22.74 -51.72 4.74
C ILE A 960 21.71 -52.32 3.78
N ALA A 961 22.12 -53.26 2.95
CA ALA A 961 21.29 -53.72 1.82
C ALA A 961 19.97 -54.38 2.26
N GLY A 962 20.04 -55.28 3.24
CA GLY A 962 18.95 -56.11 3.73
C GLY A 962 18.43 -57.18 2.76
N GLU A 963 18.80 -57.10 1.47
CA GLU A 963 18.52 -58.12 0.45
C GLU A 963 19.70 -58.11 -0.53
N VAL A 964 20.03 -59.26 -1.11
CA VAL A 964 21.10 -59.37 -2.10
C VAL A 964 20.77 -58.48 -3.30
N CYS A 965 21.71 -57.65 -3.74
CA CYS A 965 21.54 -56.81 -4.92
C CYS A 965 22.76 -56.83 -5.83
N GLN A 966 22.60 -56.31 -7.05
CA GLN A 966 23.67 -56.17 -8.02
C GLN A 966 23.72 -54.73 -8.53
N ILE A 967 24.87 -54.09 -8.38
CA ILE A 967 25.14 -52.73 -8.88
C ILE A 967 26.22 -52.84 -9.95
N ASN A 968 25.94 -52.37 -11.16
CA ASN A 968 26.88 -52.43 -12.30
C ASN A 968 27.45 -53.83 -12.61
N GLY A 969 26.75 -54.89 -12.19
CA GLY A 969 27.19 -56.28 -12.33
C GLY A 969 27.96 -56.85 -11.12
N GLU A 970 28.29 -56.03 -10.12
CA GLU A 970 28.88 -56.47 -8.86
C GLU A 970 27.78 -56.84 -7.85
N THR A 971 27.89 -58.02 -7.25
CA THR A 971 26.95 -58.49 -6.22
C THR A 971 27.30 -57.89 -4.86
N ILE A 972 26.29 -57.32 -4.18
CA ILE A 972 26.36 -56.86 -2.80
C ILE A 972 25.47 -57.79 -1.96
N GLU A 973 26.06 -58.38 -0.93
CA GLU A 973 25.36 -59.28 -0.01
C GLU A 973 24.34 -58.52 0.87
N TYR A 974 23.33 -59.22 1.37
CA TYR A 974 22.24 -58.62 2.14
C TYR A 974 22.71 -57.95 3.44
N ASP A 975 23.77 -58.44 4.06
CA ASP A 975 24.38 -57.96 5.30
C ASP A 975 25.53 -56.97 5.07
N SER A 976 25.73 -56.53 3.82
CA SER A 976 26.76 -55.57 3.45
C SER A 976 26.23 -54.14 3.33
N ARG A 977 27.14 -53.18 3.48
CA ARG A 977 26.86 -51.76 3.21
C ARG A 977 26.77 -51.49 1.72
N LEU A 978 25.79 -50.68 1.34
CA LEU A 978 25.54 -50.19 0.00
C LEU A 978 26.52 -49.04 -0.31
N GLU A 979 27.70 -49.39 -0.82
CA GLU A 979 28.75 -48.46 -1.26
C GLU A 979 29.11 -48.68 -2.74
N TRP A 980 29.43 -47.59 -3.45
CA TRP A 980 29.99 -47.60 -4.81
C TRP A 980 30.69 -46.26 -5.09
N GLU A 981 31.64 -46.28 -6.02
CA GLU A 981 32.48 -45.13 -6.35
C GLU A 981 32.03 -44.35 -7.60
N ASP A 982 31.32 -45.00 -8.52
CA ASP A 982 31.04 -44.50 -9.88
C ASP A 982 29.54 -44.27 -10.20
N THR A 983 29.26 -43.77 -11.39
CA THR A 983 27.92 -43.71 -12.00
C THR A 983 27.22 -45.08 -11.98
N ILE A 984 25.95 -45.13 -11.55
CA ILE A 984 25.16 -46.37 -11.59
C ILE A 984 24.51 -46.53 -12.97
N LYS A 985 24.90 -47.58 -13.69
CA LYS A 985 24.40 -47.98 -15.02
C LYS A 985 23.31 -49.04 -14.95
N ASP A 986 23.37 -49.92 -13.95
CA ASP A 986 22.43 -51.02 -13.73
C ASP A 986 22.27 -51.31 -12.24
N PHE A 987 21.03 -51.61 -11.81
CA PHE A 987 20.70 -51.97 -10.43
C PHE A 987 19.63 -53.06 -10.44
N LYS A 988 19.90 -54.19 -9.78
CA LYS A 988 19.01 -55.35 -9.75
C LYS A 988 18.96 -55.97 -8.36
N ILE A 989 17.84 -56.61 -8.03
CA ILE A 989 17.66 -57.42 -6.82
C ILE A 989 17.30 -58.82 -7.30
N PRO A 990 18.26 -59.74 -7.51
CA PRO A 990 18.02 -61.00 -8.22
C PRO A 990 17.07 -61.96 -7.49
N GLU A 991 17.13 -62.00 -6.17
CA GLU A 991 16.34 -62.89 -5.31
C GLU A 991 15.72 -62.12 -4.14
N LEU A 992 14.66 -62.70 -3.54
CA LEU A 992 13.89 -62.10 -2.44
C LEU A 992 13.96 -62.97 -1.18
N SER A 993 15.16 -63.48 -0.89
CA SER A 993 15.41 -64.48 0.15
C SER A 993 15.08 -63.95 1.54
N GLN A 994 15.56 -62.74 1.87
CA GLN A 994 15.31 -62.12 3.18
C GLN A 994 13.85 -61.68 3.31
N LEU A 995 13.26 -61.11 2.25
CA LEU A 995 11.84 -60.74 2.25
C LEU A 995 10.93 -61.94 2.53
N PHE A 996 11.13 -63.08 1.84
CA PHE A 996 10.25 -64.24 2.04
C PHE A 996 10.53 -64.99 3.34
N THR A 997 11.75 -64.87 3.88
CA THR A 997 12.02 -65.29 5.27
C THR A 997 11.21 -64.44 6.24
N PHE A 998 11.25 -63.11 6.12
CA PHE A 998 10.42 -62.20 6.91
C PHE A 998 8.92 -62.54 6.80
N VAL A 999 8.41 -62.85 5.60
CA VAL A 999 7.00 -63.21 5.43
C VAL A 999 6.64 -64.49 6.21
N ASP A 1000 7.51 -65.50 6.21
CA ASP A 1000 7.28 -66.71 7.00
C ASP A 1000 7.29 -66.39 8.50
N GLU A 1001 8.30 -65.65 8.97
CA GLU A 1001 8.45 -65.26 10.36
C GLU A 1001 7.29 -64.39 10.86
N PHE A 1002 6.79 -63.46 10.04
CA PHE A 1002 5.62 -62.64 10.39
C PHE A 1002 4.38 -63.49 10.66
N ASN A 1003 4.12 -64.47 9.79
CA ASN A 1003 2.97 -65.36 9.94
C ASN A 1003 3.14 -66.35 11.09
N LEU A 1004 4.37 -66.79 11.35
CA LEU A 1004 4.70 -67.66 12.47
C LEU A 1004 4.55 -66.92 13.80
N GLY A 1005 5.11 -65.72 13.93
CA GLY A 1005 5.03 -64.87 15.12
C GLY A 1005 3.60 -64.59 15.54
N ILE A 1006 2.71 -64.26 14.60
CA ILE A 1006 1.27 -64.09 14.89
C ILE A 1006 0.65 -65.34 15.55
N GLN A 1007 1.07 -66.53 15.13
CA GLN A 1007 0.53 -67.79 15.66
C GLN A 1007 1.18 -68.25 16.97
N GLU A 1008 2.48 -68.01 17.13
CA GLU A 1008 3.23 -68.39 18.34
C GLU A 1008 2.88 -67.47 19.51
N LEU A 1009 2.69 -66.18 19.23
CA LEU A 1009 2.29 -65.16 20.21
C LEU A 1009 0.76 -65.12 20.43
N GLU A 1010 -0.01 -65.94 19.72
CA GLU A 1010 -1.47 -66.03 19.84
C GLU A 1010 -2.21 -64.68 19.71
N LEU A 1011 -1.75 -63.83 18.78
CA LEU A 1011 -2.30 -62.48 18.61
C LEU A 1011 -3.75 -62.53 18.09
N GLU A 1012 -4.68 -61.98 18.89
CA GLU A 1012 -6.11 -61.91 18.52
C GLU A 1012 -6.40 -60.78 17.51
N ASP A 1013 -5.64 -59.69 17.59
CA ASP A 1013 -5.88 -58.44 16.86
C ASP A 1013 -5.39 -58.47 15.41
N ILE A 1014 -4.54 -59.43 15.07
CA ILE A 1014 -3.92 -59.53 13.74
C ILE A 1014 -4.03 -60.96 13.27
N LYS A 1015 -4.61 -61.14 12.09
CA LYS A 1015 -4.70 -62.47 11.47
C LYS A 1015 -3.49 -62.74 10.59
N PRO A 1016 -3.01 -64.00 10.51
CA PRO A 1016 -2.05 -64.40 9.49
C PRO A 1016 -2.56 -64.10 8.08
N MET A 1017 -1.64 -64.19 7.12
CA MET A 1017 -1.95 -64.09 5.70
C MET A 1017 -2.95 -65.17 5.25
N PRO A 1018 -3.74 -64.91 4.21
CA PRO A 1018 -4.66 -65.90 3.65
C PRO A 1018 -3.88 -67.17 3.25
N GLN A 1019 -4.51 -68.34 3.43
CA GLN A 1019 -3.92 -69.65 3.11
C GLN A 1019 -2.69 -70.05 3.96
N HIS A 1020 -2.40 -69.32 5.04
CA HIS A 1020 -1.47 -69.77 6.08
C HIS A 1020 -2.12 -70.85 6.96
N GLN A 1021 -1.39 -71.94 7.25
CA GLN A 1021 -1.85 -73.02 8.13
C GLN A 1021 -0.87 -73.24 9.29
N ARG A 1022 -1.40 -73.34 10.53
CA ARG A 1022 -0.58 -73.57 11.73
C ARG A 1022 0.28 -74.82 11.58
N GLY A 1023 1.58 -74.68 11.80
CA GLY A 1023 2.58 -75.74 11.68
C GLY A 1023 2.91 -76.19 10.24
N LYS A 1024 2.32 -75.58 9.21
CA LYS A 1024 2.61 -75.89 7.79
C LYS A 1024 3.06 -74.68 6.97
N GLY A 1025 2.89 -73.47 7.49
CA GLY A 1025 3.25 -72.23 6.79
C GLY A 1025 2.23 -71.82 5.73
N LEU A 1026 2.62 -70.92 4.84
CA LEU A 1026 1.85 -70.54 3.66
C LEU A 1026 1.72 -71.73 2.70
N ASN A 1027 0.55 -71.90 2.09
CA ASN A 1027 0.38 -72.86 0.99
C ASN A 1027 1.47 -72.64 -0.08
N ALA A 1028 2.15 -73.72 -0.48
CA ALA A 1028 3.31 -73.65 -1.37
C ALA A 1028 2.99 -73.04 -2.75
N GLU A 1029 1.82 -73.33 -3.32
CA GLU A 1029 1.39 -72.76 -4.60
C GLU A 1029 1.11 -71.26 -4.47
N TYR A 1030 0.44 -70.86 -3.38
CA TYR A 1030 0.19 -69.45 -3.11
C TYR A 1030 1.48 -68.68 -2.85
N LYS A 1031 2.40 -69.21 -2.05
CA LYS A 1031 3.71 -68.61 -1.80
C LYS A 1031 4.52 -68.43 -3.09
N ALA A 1032 4.52 -69.43 -3.97
CA ALA A 1032 5.20 -69.34 -5.28
C ALA A 1032 4.53 -68.34 -6.22
N LYS A 1033 3.20 -68.18 -6.17
CA LYS A 1033 2.48 -67.12 -6.89
C LYS A 1033 2.90 -65.75 -6.35
N LEU A 1034 2.80 -65.55 -5.03
CA LEU A 1034 3.13 -64.30 -4.35
C LEU A 1034 4.58 -63.86 -4.64
N TYR A 1035 5.53 -64.80 -4.64
CA TYR A 1035 6.92 -64.53 -5.01
C TYR A 1035 7.04 -63.99 -6.43
N ARG A 1036 6.42 -64.65 -7.41
CA ARG A 1036 6.48 -64.23 -8.83
C ARG A 1036 5.82 -62.86 -9.04
N ASP A 1037 4.67 -62.63 -8.43
CA ASP A 1037 3.95 -61.36 -8.55
C ASP A 1037 4.73 -60.22 -7.87
N THR A 1038 5.30 -60.46 -6.69
CA THR A 1038 6.16 -59.50 -5.97
C THR A 1038 7.41 -59.18 -6.77
N LYS A 1039 8.09 -60.19 -7.31
CA LYS A 1039 9.30 -60.01 -8.13
C LYS A 1039 9.01 -59.20 -9.40
N ARG A 1040 7.89 -59.49 -10.08
CA ARG A 1040 7.45 -58.73 -11.25
C ARG A 1040 7.16 -57.26 -10.92
N GLU A 1041 6.47 -57.00 -9.80
CA GLU A 1041 6.20 -55.63 -9.37
C GLU A 1041 7.49 -54.89 -8.98
N LEU A 1042 8.42 -55.56 -8.29
CA LEU A 1042 9.72 -55.00 -7.96
C LEU A 1042 10.50 -54.62 -9.22
N ASP A 1043 10.59 -55.50 -10.20
CA ASP A 1043 11.27 -55.22 -11.47
C ASP A 1043 10.61 -54.04 -12.19
N ALA A 1044 9.29 -53.92 -12.16
CA ALA A 1044 8.56 -52.77 -12.70
C ALA A 1044 8.86 -51.47 -11.94
N MET A 1045 8.94 -51.52 -10.61
CA MET A 1045 9.34 -50.38 -9.77
C MET A 1045 10.77 -49.94 -10.09
N LEU A 1046 11.72 -50.88 -10.21
CA LEU A 1046 13.12 -50.56 -10.53
C LEU A 1046 13.25 -49.92 -11.92
N LEU A 1047 12.49 -50.39 -12.92
CA LEU A 1047 12.47 -49.79 -14.26
C LEU A 1047 11.92 -48.36 -14.27
N LYS A 1048 10.95 -48.05 -13.40
CA LYS A 1048 10.30 -46.74 -13.34
C LYS A 1048 11.03 -45.75 -12.44
N GLU A 1049 11.49 -46.19 -11.28
CA GLU A 1049 11.97 -45.32 -10.19
C GLU A 1049 13.49 -45.19 -10.14
N PHE A 1050 14.26 -46.15 -10.66
CA PHE A 1050 15.71 -46.12 -10.55
C PHE A 1050 16.34 -45.23 -11.64
N LYS A 1051 16.73 -44.00 -11.26
CA LYS A 1051 17.43 -43.08 -12.14
C LYS A 1051 18.90 -43.52 -12.29
N LYS A 1052 19.30 -43.83 -13.53
CA LYS A 1052 20.72 -44.02 -13.89
C LYS A 1052 21.42 -42.67 -13.90
N GLY A 1053 22.62 -42.59 -13.36
CA GLY A 1053 23.34 -41.31 -13.27
C GLY A 1053 24.45 -41.31 -12.24
N ASP A 1054 24.98 -40.12 -11.99
CA ASP A 1054 26.08 -39.93 -11.04
C ASP A 1054 25.62 -40.22 -9.62
N ALA A 1055 26.48 -40.89 -8.87
CA ALA A 1055 26.22 -41.28 -7.48
C ALA A 1055 25.85 -40.09 -6.57
N GLU A 1056 26.24 -38.87 -6.93
CA GLU A 1056 25.96 -37.64 -6.17
C GLU A 1056 24.50 -37.16 -6.24
N ASP A 1057 23.68 -37.67 -7.16
CA ASP A 1057 22.27 -37.28 -7.34
C ASP A 1057 21.29 -38.45 -7.16
N ILE A 1058 21.78 -39.66 -6.84
CA ILE A 1058 20.94 -40.84 -6.62
C ILE A 1058 20.55 -40.93 -5.14
N ARG A 1059 19.24 -40.91 -4.86
CA ARG A 1059 18.68 -41.28 -3.55
C ARG A 1059 18.47 -42.77 -3.51
N LEU A 1060 19.12 -43.44 -2.58
CA LEU A 1060 19.04 -44.90 -2.48
C LEU A 1060 18.03 -45.30 -1.44
N ASP A 1061 17.47 -46.48 -1.66
CA ASP A 1061 16.59 -47.15 -0.74
C ASP A 1061 17.17 -48.55 -0.52
N ALA A 1062 16.99 -49.11 0.67
CA ALA A 1062 17.52 -50.44 0.94
C ALA A 1062 16.83 -51.49 0.05
N PRO A 1063 17.55 -52.39 -0.64
CA PRO A 1063 16.99 -53.52 -1.38
C PRO A 1063 15.87 -54.26 -0.68
N PHE A 1064 16.00 -54.55 0.62
CA PHE A 1064 14.91 -55.16 1.40
C PHE A 1064 13.65 -54.30 1.42
N ILE A 1065 13.79 -53.00 1.66
CA ILE A 1065 12.67 -52.06 1.74
C ILE A 1065 12.00 -51.90 0.37
N LEU A 1066 12.77 -51.86 -0.72
CA LEU A 1066 12.21 -51.87 -2.08
C LEU A 1066 11.39 -53.13 -2.34
N SER A 1067 11.91 -54.30 -1.97
CA SER A 1067 11.22 -55.59 -2.08
C SER A 1067 9.94 -55.62 -1.24
N LEU A 1068 9.97 -55.09 0.00
CA LEU A 1068 8.81 -54.98 0.88
C LEU A 1068 7.72 -54.08 0.31
N LYS A 1069 8.08 -52.94 -0.30
CA LYS A 1069 7.12 -52.04 -0.97
C LYS A 1069 6.42 -52.74 -2.13
N ALA A 1070 7.14 -53.52 -2.92
CA ALA A 1070 6.57 -54.33 -3.99
C ALA A 1070 5.59 -55.37 -3.45
N LEU A 1071 5.95 -56.06 -2.36
CA LEU A 1071 5.07 -57.02 -1.69
C LEU A 1071 3.79 -56.37 -1.17
N LEU A 1072 3.90 -55.24 -0.46
CA LEU A 1072 2.75 -54.51 0.06
C LEU A 1072 1.80 -54.07 -1.05
N LYS A 1073 2.33 -53.67 -2.21
CA LYS A 1073 1.52 -53.30 -3.37
C LYS A 1073 0.77 -54.49 -3.96
N VAL A 1074 1.43 -55.64 -4.11
CA VAL A 1074 0.80 -56.88 -4.59
C VAL A 1074 -0.30 -57.32 -3.63
N LEU A 1075 -0.03 -57.33 -2.32
CA LEU A 1075 -1.03 -57.70 -1.32
C LEU A 1075 -2.18 -56.70 -1.20
N ALA A 1076 -1.92 -55.41 -1.46
CA ALA A 1076 -2.98 -54.40 -1.55
C ALA A 1076 -3.91 -54.65 -2.75
N MET A 1077 -3.37 -55.08 -3.89
CA MET A 1077 -4.17 -55.48 -5.06
C MET A 1077 -5.01 -56.72 -4.76
N GLU A 1078 -4.43 -57.74 -4.11
CA GLU A 1078 -5.19 -58.93 -3.68
C GLU A 1078 -6.29 -58.57 -2.66
N TRP A 1079 -6.02 -57.64 -1.73
CA TRP A 1079 -7.03 -57.15 -0.77
C TRP A 1079 -8.16 -56.35 -1.42
N ALA A 1080 -7.90 -55.69 -2.55
CA ALA A 1080 -8.88 -54.93 -3.31
C ALA A 1080 -9.60 -55.75 -4.40
N ASP A 1081 -9.38 -57.08 -4.45
CA ASP A 1081 -9.88 -58.00 -5.49
C ASP A 1081 -9.51 -57.57 -6.93
N LYS A 1082 -8.27 -57.08 -7.14
CA LYS A 1082 -7.77 -56.55 -8.44
C LYS A 1082 -6.68 -57.37 -9.10
#